data_AF-A0A1G4HEJ3-F1
#
_entry.id   AF-A0A1G4HEJ3-F1
#
_cell.length_a   1.000
_cell.length_b   1.000
_cell.length_c   1.000
_cell.angle_alpha   90.00
_cell.angle_beta   90.00
_cell.angle_gamma   90.00
#
_symmetry.space_group_name_H-M   'P 1'
#
loop_
_entity.id
_entity.type
_entity.pdbx_description
1 polymer ?
#
loop_
_entity_poly.entity_id
_entity_poly.type
_entity_poly.pdbx_seq_one_letter_code
_entity_poly.pdbx_strand_id
1 'polypeptide(L)'
;MKQFCRIPFLVLFVNLYIHQNNVVSNEIVNLKNPNLRNGWAGKDVTLQDEQSGLDAKDGDEVNTKEYQNELLQKSEEASLQVQAQNSDGDEELKRKIDELVNNAQVAHTEAQNAVTKAEESLRIATEAEKQVDEGKETTTLKKAKVEAEKAVAAAKIKKEDAKKKADNAKQESEKTEEQESKTKLETVKNLSEEAEQAARDAKNEQKKAEWAAKIAEELKKAYEAKINAKESEGEAEMSKKEATSATSSSTAEKVTAAIKIAEDEMQIAVKKASEAEEAESKAEQAAIEAINIIEQNGEAQSKVNVVQDEADKASKAAAAAKKAQIKAQIADYVVKTEVSKEKAVKSADAANEEKTKAEAVAKKSEEIKITDVAKSGKVGTAKDEAGKQAEAADKAKEAALTAAKNADEAQTSIKDKDDEAELNEAKKKAYEASIKAKQAETDALNALEKAKTAQTETEIAAEEAAKKAQKQEEEALKEKEKAGTAAKEAETAAEDIVSEGTLAKVKRKAQDASAAANAAKTARTKAEIAAEEAKAQAAKTEAEAAKVAANAAKGEAQKVANESKSAEAQKAAEKASEAATTAGEKAAAAATVADNATSVSNTATLSTMQEKANKAVEHAKEAKKAQIEAEIAVEVAKIEEHSEVAQKEVEEAEKANAKAKQAAPEAQEAKTQTEKAAKAAEMIKAEDLAKTEVEIATKAEKEVADAKMEADEESSEAVEKAHAIKMQLELAIKAEKKADTEVDITKLEEAKKEAQDATKNAKELLSIVQKASTLAIAKSKNAENSLEKVKKAAEVAKAKLAKAEAKNQADEAKAIAAKADELSKGTKASTAEKTKAEAAAKEAAVQATKAADEAGKAETAAVKTEKAATSAEAKVEANKAVAAAKEAIIAKIKAAHEFLKTKNQDILEPVEMFSGGTENVTDREEQVKEEVEEQGDGNNEQTEEAEEMEESESALPNGFDGLEDDVDLDVDDDVEEEENVATNHQKGGKYEKGKTNDTVDDTNADKQFGDEFDAYNDIKKVTEALVKTMTSLVSEDPSVGDTINEFLSDMNHLFLSW
;
A
#
# COMPACT_ATOMS: atom_id res chain seq x y z
N MET A 1 -43.95 13.97 0.89
CA MET A 1 -44.19 13.48 -0.49
C MET A 1 -42.85 13.04 -1.10
N LYS A 2 -42.83 12.08 -2.04
CA LYS A 2 -41.60 11.58 -2.71
C LYS A 2 -41.85 11.54 -4.24
N GLN A 3 -40.77 11.36 -5.03
CA GLN A 3 -40.76 11.11 -6.49
C GLN A 3 -41.04 12.29 -7.46
N PHE A 4 -40.14 13.28 -7.61
CA PHE A 4 -40.11 14.09 -8.86
C PHE A 4 -38.72 14.53 -9.39
N CYS A 5 -37.68 14.68 -8.56
CA CYS A 5 -36.42 15.28 -9.02
C CYS A 5 -35.43 14.36 -9.77
N ARG A 6 -35.70 13.05 -9.94
CA ARG A 6 -34.72 12.08 -10.47
C ARG A 6 -34.57 12.04 -12.00
N ILE A 7 -35.57 12.50 -12.76
CA ILE A 7 -35.57 12.39 -14.24
C ILE A 7 -34.60 13.39 -14.91
N PRO A 8 -34.59 14.71 -14.61
CA PRO A 8 -33.67 15.64 -15.28
C PRO A 8 -32.20 15.36 -14.97
N PHE A 9 -31.89 14.86 -13.77
CA PHE A 9 -30.53 14.48 -13.37
C PHE A 9 -29.96 13.34 -14.24
N LEU A 10 -30.74 12.30 -14.52
CA LEU A 10 -30.30 11.19 -15.37
C LEU A 10 -30.06 11.62 -16.82
N VAL A 11 -30.87 12.55 -17.35
CA VAL A 11 -30.66 13.11 -18.70
C VAL A 11 -29.35 13.90 -18.78
N LEU A 12 -29.00 14.65 -17.71
CA LEU A 12 -27.73 15.39 -17.65
C LEU A 12 -26.52 14.45 -17.72
N PHE A 13 -26.49 13.38 -16.92
CA PHE A 13 -25.40 12.41 -16.91
C PHE A 13 -25.28 11.62 -18.21
N VAL A 14 -26.39 11.20 -18.83
CA VAL A 14 -26.36 10.53 -20.14
C VAL A 14 -25.81 11.46 -21.22
N ASN A 15 -26.18 12.74 -21.21
CA ASN A 15 -25.66 13.72 -22.18
C ASN A 15 -24.15 14.01 -21.96
N LEU A 16 -23.68 13.98 -20.72
CA LEU A 16 -22.26 14.12 -20.38
C LEU A 16 -21.43 12.89 -20.82
N TYR A 17 -21.96 11.68 -20.59
CA TYR A 17 -21.34 10.40 -20.98
C TYR A 17 -21.24 10.25 -22.51
N ILE A 18 -22.24 10.72 -23.25
CA ILE A 18 -22.21 10.79 -24.73
C ILE A 18 -21.12 11.77 -25.20
N HIS A 19 -20.87 12.86 -24.50
CA HIS A 19 -19.80 13.81 -24.87
C HIS A 19 -18.39 13.28 -24.60
N GLN A 20 -18.18 12.48 -23.55
CA GLN A 20 -16.86 11.91 -23.25
C GLN A 20 -16.46 10.79 -24.22
N ASN A 21 -17.39 9.93 -24.63
CA ASN A 21 -17.09 8.76 -25.48
C ASN A 21 -17.05 9.03 -26.99
N ASN A 22 -17.20 10.28 -27.45
CA ASN A 22 -17.29 10.61 -28.88
C ASN A 22 -16.03 11.27 -29.46
N VAL A 23 -14.88 11.13 -28.80
CA VAL A 23 -13.57 11.63 -29.27
C VAL A 23 -12.74 10.48 -29.86
N VAL A 24 -13.24 9.90 -30.96
CA VAL A 24 -12.47 8.98 -31.80
C VAL A 24 -12.59 9.41 -33.26
N SER A 25 -11.44 9.64 -33.90
CA SER A 25 -11.27 9.86 -35.35
C SER A 25 -12.07 11.00 -36.00
N ASN A 26 -11.49 12.21 -36.02
CA ASN A 26 -11.86 13.24 -37.00
C ASN A 26 -10.65 13.91 -37.69
N GLU A 27 -9.65 13.11 -38.08
CA GLU A 27 -8.48 13.56 -38.85
C GLU A 27 -8.15 12.65 -40.06
N ILE A 28 -9.17 12.11 -40.73
CA ILE A 28 -8.98 11.38 -42.02
C ILE A 28 -10.01 11.83 -43.08
N VAL A 29 -10.07 13.13 -43.37
CA VAL A 29 -10.79 13.65 -44.56
C VAL A 29 -10.03 14.80 -45.25
N ASN A 30 -8.89 14.50 -45.88
CA ASN A 30 -8.37 15.37 -46.96
C ASN A 30 -7.49 14.67 -48.01
N LEU A 31 -7.69 13.37 -48.25
CA LEU A 31 -7.10 12.67 -49.40
C LEU A 31 -7.94 12.89 -50.67
N LYS A 32 -7.66 14.00 -51.37
CA LYS A 32 -8.27 14.34 -52.66
C LYS A 32 -7.26 14.20 -53.79
N ASN A 33 -7.17 13.00 -54.36
CA ASN A 33 -6.25 12.66 -55.45
C ASN A 33 -6.35 13.62 -56.64
N PRO A 34 -5.24 13.73 -57.39
CA PRO A 34 -5.35 13.48 -58.83
C PRO A 34 -4.42 12.36 -59.33
N ASN A 35 -5.05 11.42 -60.04
CA ASN A 35 -4.54 10.70 -61.21
C ASN A 35 -3.35 9.71 -61.09
N LEU A 36 -3.70 8.43 -61.31
CA LEU A 36 -2.80 7.36 -61.74
C LEU A 36 -2.27 7.59 -63.16
N ARG A 37 -1.09 6.98 -63.46
CA ARG A 37 -0.77 6.11 -64.63
C ARG A 37 0.51 6.51 -65.41
N ASN A 38 1.27 5.46 -65.82
CA ASN A 38 2.58 5.47 -66.49
C ASN A 38 3.76 5.91 -65.58
N GLY A 39 4.84 5.16 -65.35
CA GLY A 39 5.12 3.74 -65.63
C GLY A 39 6.26 3.48 -66.64
N TRP A 40 7.42 3.01 -66.16
CA TRP A 40 8.47 2.35 -66.95
C TRP A 40 9.35 1.42 -66.06
N ALA A 41 10.11 0.51 -66.68
CA ALA A 41 11.09 -0.38 -66.02
C ALA A 41 12.34 0.39 -65.51
N GLY A 42 13.23 -0.14 -64.66
CA GLY A 42 13.46 -1.53 -64.23
C GLY A 42 14.71 -2.12 -64.90
N LYS A 43 15.43 -3.00 -64.18
CA LYS A 43 16.83 -3.46 -64.36
C LYS A 43 17.90 -2.62 -63.63
N ASP A 44 19.04 -3.18 -63.20
CA ASP A 44 19.51 -4.59 -63.30
C ASP A 44 19.81 -5.22 -61.91
N VAL A 45 19.99 -6.54 -61.89
CA VAL A 45 20.20 -7.37 -60.70
C VAL A 45 21.57 -8.03 -60.76
N THR A 46 22.30 -8.04 -59.64
CA THR A 46 23.05 -9.22 -59.16
C THR A 46 23.29 -9.12 -57.66
N LEU A 47 22.68 -10.02 -56.90
CA LEU A 47 23.20 -10.45 -55.59
C LEU A 47 24.32 -11.48 -55.84
N GLN A 48 25.27 -11.57 -54.93
CA GLN A 48 25.93 -12.84 -54.61
C GLN A 48 25.88 -13.02 -53.10
N ASP A 49 25.18 -14.07 -52.66
CA ASP A 49 25.41 -14.65 -51.34
C ASP A 49 26.83 -15.24 -51.30
N GLU A 50 27.48 -15.19 -50.13
CA GLU A 50 28.17 -16.39 -49.63
C GLU A 50 28.38 -16.34 -48.10
N GLN A 51 27.56 -17.13 -47.41
CA GLN A 51 27.89 -18.00 -46.27
C GLN A 51 28.76 -17.49 -45.10
N SER A 52 28.10 -17.33 -43.95
CA SER A 52 28.40 -17.94 -42.64
C SER A 52 29.81 -17.84 -41.98
N GLY A 53 29.79 -17.64 -40.66
CA GLY A 53 30.51 -18.57 -39.77
C GLY A 53 31.67 -18.00 -38.95
N LEU A 54 31.34 -17.56 -37.73
CA LEU A 54 32.03 -17.80 -36.46
C LEU A 54 33.57 -17.80 -36.33
N ASP A 55 33.98 -17.10 -35.27
CA ASP A 55 35.03 -17.43 -34.29
C ASP A 55 36.53 -17.12 -34.52
N ALA A 56 37.03 -16.41 -33.50
CA ALA A 56 38.29 -16.64 -32.78
C ALA A 56 39.66 -16.22 -33.38
N LYS A 57 40.09 -15.04 -32.92
CA LYS A 57 41.26 -14.83 -32.02
C LYS A 57 42.70 -14.58 -32.56
N ASP A 58 43.36 -13.70 -31.77
CA ASP A 58 44.78 -13.55 -31.41
C ASP A 58 45.81 -12.99 -32.44
N GLY A 59 46.60 -11.99 -31.97
CA GLY A 59 47.87 -11.47 -32.56
C GLY A 59 47.73 -10.42 -33.67
N ASP A 60 48.41 -9.26 -33.69
CA ASP A 60 49.52 -8.74 -32.85
C ASP A 60 49.53 -7.19 -32.80
N GLU A 61 50.45 -6.61 -32.03
CA GLU A 61 50.64 -5.17 -31.80
C GLU A 61 51.14 -4.37 -33.03
N VAL A 62 50.51 -3.23 -33.37
CA VAL A 62 51.17 -2.12 -34.10
C VAL A 62 50.75 -0.72 -33.61
N ASN A 63 51.38 -0.31 -32.51
CA ASN A 63 52.00 0.99 -32.26
C ASN A 63 51.47 2.30 -32.96
N THR A 64 50.95 3.21 -32.13
CA THR A 64 50.96 4.71 -32.19
C THR A 64 50.77 5.52 -33.50
N LYS A 65 49.71 6.37 -33.49
CA LYS A 65 49.69 7.82 -33.79
C LYS A 65 48.27 8.33 -33.52
N GLU A 66 47.97 8.97 -32.39
CA GLU A 66 48.38 10.33 -31.98
C GLU A 66 47.89 11.42 -32.94
N TYR A 67 46.94 12.23 -32.48
CA TYR A 67 46.34 13.33 -33.23
C TYR A 67 47.27 14.53 -33.31
N GLN A 68 48.01 14.67 -34.41
CA GLN A 68 48.67 15.93 -34.79
C GLN A 68 47.90 16.63 -35.91
N ASN A 69 46.86 17.37 -35.53
CA ASN A 69 46.27 18.43 -36.35
C ASN A 69 46.86 19.79 -35.94
N GLU A 70 48.19 19.91 -35.96
CA GLU A 70 48.87 21.20 -35.89
C GLU A 70 49.17 21.74 -37.30
N LEU A 71 48.98 23.06 -37.45
CA LEU A 71 49.35 23.95 -38.56
C LEU A 71 49.89 23.31 -39.85
N LEU A 72 49.07 23.36 -40.91
CA LEU A 72 49.55 23.32 -42.31
C LEU A 72 49.25 24.65 -43.03
N GLN A 73 49.86 25.73 -42.53
CA GLN A 73 50.00 26.96 -43.32
C GLN A 73 51.18 26.84 -44.29
N LYS A 74 51.02 27.43 -45.49
CA LYS A 74 51.99 27.55 -46.61
C LYS A 74 52.25 26.29 -47.43
N SER A 75 51.62 26.21 -48.61
CA SER A 75 52.32 25.90 -49.87
C SER A 75 51.46 26.17 -51.11
N GLU A 76 51.11 27.43 -51.41
CA GLU A 76 50.47 27.75 -52.71
C GLU A 76 50.91 29.08 -53.37
N GLU A 77 52.05 29.66 -52.96
CA GLU A 77 52.72 30.73 -53.71
C GLU A 77 53.56 30.21 -54.90
N ALA A 78 53.01 29.30 -55.74
CA ALA A 78 53.78 28.66 -56.82
C ALA A 78 53.00 28.21 -58.08
N SER A 79 51.79 28.68 -58.33
CA SER A 79 51.08 28.61 -59.64
C SER A 79 49.92 29.61 -59.62
N LEU A 80 49.70 30.50 -60.59
CA LEU A 80 50.05 30.48 -62.02
C LEU A 80 50.73 31.78 -62.47
N GLN A 81 51.65 31.71 -63.43
CA GLN A 81 52.21 32.87 -64.13
C GLN A 81 52.05 32.71 -65.65
N VAL A 82 51.97 33.83 -66.38
CA VAL A 82 51.98 33.95 -67.87
C VAL A 82 50.64 33.66 -68.60
N GLN A 83 49.69 34.59 -68.42
CA GLN A 83 49.29 35.57 -69.47
C GLN A 83 48.87 35.08 -70.88
N ALA A 84 47.58 35.25 -71.24
CA ALA A 84 47.12 35.49 -72.63
C ALA A 84 45.69 36.11 -72.77
N GLN A 85 45.49 37.33 -72.23
CA GLN A 85 44.52 38.37 -72.62
C GLN A 85 43.12 38.05 -73.25
N ASN A 86 42.10 38.63 -72.59
CA ASN A 86 40.81 39.18 -73.08
C ASN A 86 39.52 38.33 -72.88
N SER A 87 38.41 39.07 -72.71
CA SER A 87 37.01 38.69 -72.38
C SER A 87 36.75 37.81 -71.15
N ASP A 88 37.39 36.66 -70.99
CA ASP A 88 36.77 35.55 -70.25
C ASP A 88 37.00 35.60 -68.72
N GLY A 89 37.83 36.53 -68.24
CA GLY A 89 38.27 36.59 -66.84
C GLY A 89 37.18 36.91 -65.81
N ASP A 90 36.19 37.75 -66.16
CA ASP A 90 35.07 38.05 -65.27
C ASP A 90 34.05 36.90 -65.19
N GLU A 91 33.88 36.09 -66.24
CA GLU A 91 33.02 34.91 -66.15
C GLU A 91 33.61 33.82 -65.24
N GLU A 92 34.93 33.65 -65.25
CA GLU A 92 35.61 32.72 -64.34
C GLU A 92 35.57 33.21 -62.88
N LEU A 93 35.78 34.51 -62.65
CA LEU A 93 35.62 35.14 -61.33
C LEU A 93 34.18 35.00 -60.81
N LYS A 94 33.19 35.25 -61.67
CA LYS A 94 31.77 35.17 -61.31
C LYS A 94 31.36 33.74 -60.94
N ARG A 95 31.79 32.73 -61.71
CA ARG A 95 31.56 31.31 -61.34
C ARG A 95 32.14 30.95 -59.97
N LYS A 96 33.34 31.44 -59.63
CA LYS A 96 33.97 31.20 -58.32
C LYS A 96 33.23 31.90 -57.17
N ILE A 97 32.69 33.10 -57.41
CA ILE A 97 31.80 33.79 -56.46
C ILE A 97 30.50 33.00 -56.29
N ASP A 98 29.85 32.57 -57.37
CA ASP A 98 28.63 31.78 -57.34
C ASP A 98 28.84 30.44 -56.59
N GLU A 99 29.97 29.77 -56.80
CA GLU A 99 30.35 28.52 -56.10
C GLU A 99 30.50 28.72 -54.58
N LEU A 100 31.20 29.78 -54.15
CA LEU A 100 31.34 30.12 -52.72
C LEU A 100 29.99 30.50 -52.08
N VAL A 101 29.10 31.19 -52.80
CA VAL A 101 27.74 31.50 -52.32
C VAL A 101 26.90 30.23 -52.17
N ASN A 102 27.07 29.24 -53.05
CA ASN A 102 26.43 27.93 -52.90
C ASN A 102 27.01 27.17 -51.68
N ASN A 103 28.33 27.18 -51.48
CA ASN A 103 28.96 26.54 -50.32
C ASN A 103 28.46 27.13 -49.00
N ALA A 104 28.31 28.45 -48.89
CA ALA A 104 27.73 29.10 -47.71
C ALA A 104 26.26 28.69 -47.47
N GLN A 105 25.45 28.54 -48.53
CA GLN A 105 24.07 28.05 -48.43
C GLN A 105 23.99 26.56 -48.04
N VAL A 106 24.93 25.74 -48.52
CA VAL A 106 25.10 24.34 -48.07
C VAL A 106 25.46 24.32 -46.58
N ALA A 107 26.40 25.15 -46.12
CA ALA A 107 26.77 25.24 -44.70
C ALA A 107 25.58 25.64 -43.80
N HIS A 108 24.76 26.62 -44.20
CA HIS A 108 23.50 26.91 -43.49
C HIS A 108 22.55 25.69 -43.45
N THR A 109 22.45 24.95 -44.56
CA THR A 109 21.61 23.75 -44.66
C THR A 109 22.12 22.62 -43.74
N GLU A 110 23.44 22.45 -43.64
CA GLU A 110 24.06 21.53 -42.70
C GLU A 110 23.80 21.93 -41.24
N ALA A 111 23.94 23.22 -40.91
CA ALA A 111 23.65 23.74 -39.58
C ALA A 111 22.17 23.57 -39.20
N GLN A 112 21.25 23.70 -40.18
CA GLN A 112 19.82 23.42 -39.97
C GLN A 112 19.59 21.93 -39.66
N ASN A 113 20.21 21.02 -40.41
CA ASN A 113 20.09 19.58 -40.17
C ASN A 113 20.67 19.16 -38.81
N ALA A 114 21.75 19.81 -38.37
CA ALA A 114 22.34 19.61 -37.04
C ALA A 114 21.38 20.01 -35.91
N VAL A 115 20.69 21.16 -36.05
CA VAL A 115 19.65 21.59 -35.10
C VAL A 115 18.51 20.57 -35.01
N THR A 116 17.98 20.07 -36.12
CA THR A 116 16.87 19.10 -36.10
C THR A 116 17.23 17.79 -35.38
N LYS A 117 18.47 17.31 -35.54
CA LYS A 117 18.97 16.13 -34.79
C LYS A 117 19.17 16.40 -33.30
N ALA A 118 19.63 17.61 -32.95
CA ALA A 118 19.72 18.02 -31.55
C ALA A 118 18.32 18.10 -30.90
N GLU A 119 17.32 18.62 -31.62
CA GLU A 119 15.92 18.68 -31.16
C GLU A 119 15.31 17.29 -30.97
N GLU A 120 15.62 16.32 -31.84
CA GLU A 120 15.23 14.92 -31.65
C GLU A 120 15.92 14.29 -30.43
N SER A 121 17.20 14.58 -30.22
CA SER A 121 17.96 14.11 -29.05
C SER A 121 17.37 14.67 -27.74
N LEU A 122 17.01 15.96 -27.71
CA LEU A 122 16.31 16.56 -26.58
C LEU A 122 14.93 15.91 -26.32
N ARG A 123 14.20 15.52 -27.37
CA ARG A 123 12.94 14.78 -27.22
C ARG A 123 13.17 13.43 -26.54
N ILE A 124 14.23 12.70 -26.90
CA ILE A 124 14.62 11.43 -26.24
C ILE A 124 14.95 11.66 -24.77
N ALA A 125 15.79 12.65 -24.44
CA ALA A 125 16.14 12.98 -23.06
C ALA A 125 14.92 13.39 -22.21
N THR A 126 13.97 14.12 -22.81
CA THR A 126 12.73 14.55 -22.15
C THR A 126 11.77 13.38 -21.90
N GLU A 127 11.72 12.40 -22.80
CA GLU A 127 10.87 11.22 -22.61
C GLU A 127 11.48 10.23 -21.61
N ALA A 128 12.81 10.12 -21.59
CA ALA A 128 13.53 9.36 -20.57
C ALA A 128 13.32 9.91 -19.14
N GLU A 129 13.25 11.24 -18.97
CA GLU A 129 12.91 11.87 -17.68
C GLU A 129 11.51 11.48 -17.20
N LYS A 130 10.50 11.51 -18.10
CA LYS A 130 9.08 11.32 -17.76
C LYS A 130 8.70 9.89 -17.39
N GLN A 131 9.40 8.91 -17.94
CA GLN A 131 9.03 7.50 -17.79
C GLN A 131 9.68 6.82 -16.56
N VAL A 132 10.48 7.56 -15.79
CA VAL A 132 10.88 7.16 -14.42
C VAL A 132 9.99 7.89 -13.43
N ASP A 133 9.28 7.13 -12.60
CA ASP A 133 8.14 7.60 -11.80
C ASP A 133 8.50 8.74 -10.82
N GLU A 134 7.54 9.60 -10.43
CA GLU A 134 7.77 10.82 -9.61
C GLU A 134 8.04 10.51 -8.11
N GLY A 135 8.85 9.49 -7.81
CA GLY A 135 9.15 8.99 -6.46
C GLY A 135 10.46 9.48 -5.85
N LYS A 136 11.62 9.27 -6.51
CA LYS A 136 12.98 9.62 -6.03
C LYS A 136 14.03 9.51 -7.15
N GLU A 137 15.24 10.03 -6.89
CA GLU A 137 16.47 9.77 -7.67
C GLU A 137 16.42 10.03 -9.20
N THR A 138 15.79 11.14 -9.64
CA THR A 138 15.81 11.60 -11.06
C THR A 138 16.66 12.86 -11.30
N THR A 139 17.52 13.24 -10.36
CA THR A 139 18.33 14.48 -10.41
C THR A 139 19.36 14.47 -11.54
N THR A 140 19.96 13.33 -11.87
CA THR A 140 20.94 13.22 -12.96
C THR A 140 20.28 13.08 -14.34
N LEU A 141 19.12 12.42 -14.43
CA LEU A 141 18.23 12.47 -15.61
C LEU A 141 17.87 13.92 -15.98
N LYS A 142 17.50 14.72 -14.98
CA LYS A 142 17.20 16.16 -15.14
C LYS A 142 18.41 16.95 -15.65
N LYS A 143 19.62 16.69 -15.14
CA LYS A 143 20.85 17.32 -15.66
C LYS A 143 21.12 16.93 -17.12
N ALA A 144 20.97 15.65 -17.48
CA ALA A 144 21.17 15.19 -18.86
C ALA A 144 20.23 15.89 -19.84
N LYS A 145 18.94 15.99 -19.51
CA LYS A 145 17.96 16.76 -20.30
C LYS A 145 18.34 18.24 -20.39
N VAL A 146 18.65 18.91 -19.28
CA VAL A 146 19.06 20.33 -19.28
C VAL A 146 20.30 20.57 -20.15
N GLU A 147 21.24 19.63 -20.20
CA GLU A 147 22.39 19.74 -21.10
C GLU A 147 22.00 19.59 -22.58
N ALA A 148 21.05 18.70 -22.90
CA ALA A 148 20.48 18.64 -24.25
C ALA A 148 19.73 19.93 -24.63
N GLU A 149 19.05 20.59 -23.67
CA GLU A 149 18.40 21.90 -23.88
C GLU A 149 19.44 23.00 -24.18
N LYS A 150 20.53 23.08 -23.41
CA LYS A 150 21.65 24.00 -23.67
C LYS A 150 22.25 23.77 -25.06
N ALA A 151 22.54 22.51 -25.40
CA ALA A 151 23.12 22.13 -26.70
C ALA A 151 22.20 22.49 -27.88
N VAL A 152 20.88 22.26 -27.76
CA VAL A 152 19.89 22.69 -28.75
C VAL A 152 19.85 24.22 -28.90
N ALA A 153 19.91 24.97 -27.80
CA ALA A 153 19.96 26.43 -27.85
C ALA A 153 21.24 26.95 -28.53
N ALA A 154 22.40 26.37 -28.20
CA ALA A 154 23.68 26.70 -28.82
C ALA A 154 23.68 26.38 -30.33
N ALA A 155 23.19 25.19 -30.73
CA ALA A 155 23.05 24.80 -32.13
C ALA A 155 22.16 25.79 -32.91
N LYS A 156 21.05 26.26 -32.32
CA LYS A 156 20.15 27.26 -32.94
C LYS A 156 20.84 28.61 -33.15
N ILE A 157 21.66 29.06 -32.21
CA ILE A 157 22.47 30.28 -32.36
C ILE A 157 23.48 30.12 -33.50
N LYS A 158 24.19 28.98 -33.59
CA LYS A 158 25.16 28.68 -34.66
C LYS A 158 24.49 28.59 -36.04
N LYS A 159 23.30 28.01 -36.13
CA LYS A 159 22.49 28.00 -37.37
C LYS A 159 22.16 29.42 -37.85
N GLU A 160 21.66 30.29 -36.98
CA GLU A 160 21.32 31.66 -37.36
C GLU A 160 22.56 32.54 -37.64
N ASP A 161 23.74 32.18 -37.15
CA ASP A 161 25.01 32.79 -37.60
C ASP A 161 25.38 32.29 -39.01
N ALA A 162 25.45 30.97 -39.24
CA ALA A 162 25.71 30.38 -40.56
C ALA A 162 24.77 30.94 -41.66
N LYS A 163 23.50 31.15 -41.30
CA LYS A 163 22.49 31.80 -42.15
C LYS A 163 22.86 33.25 -42.50
N LYS A 164 23.21 34.09 -41.51
CA LYS A 164 23.64 35.48 -41.75
C LYS A 164 24.90 35.54 -42.61
N LYS A 165 25.85 34.62 -42.41
CA LYS A 165 27.06 34.52 -43.25
C LYS A 165 26.70 34.17 -44.70
N ALA A 166 25.79 33.24 -44.93
CA ALA A 166 25.30 32.88 -46.26
C ALA A 166 24.48 34.00 -46.94
N ASP A 167 23.57 34.65 -46.21
CA ASP A 167 22.80 35.79 -46.69
C ASP A 167 23.71 36.98 -47.05
N ASN A 168 24.72 37.26 -46.21
CA ASN A 168 25.75 38.28 -46.49
C ASN A 168 26.60 37.91 -47.70
N ALA A 169 27.07 36.66 -47.84
CA ALA A 169 27.86 36.22 -48.98
C ALA A 169 27.09 36.42 -50.30
N LYS A 170 25.79 36.12 -50.30
CA LYS A 170 24.89 36.37 -51.43
C LYS A 170 24.67 37.87 -51.67
N GLN A 171 24.41 38.67 -50.64
CA GLN A 171 24.23 40.11 -50.81
C GLN A 171 25.50 40.79 -51.35
N GLU A 172 26.67 40.31 -50.93
CA GLU A 172 27.97 40.77 -51.43
C GLU A 172 28.17 40.37 -52.90
N SER A 173 27.79 39.15 -53.30
CA SER A 173 27.88 38.70 -54.70
C SER A 173 26.98 39.49 -55.67
N GLU A 174 25.86 40.02 -55.20
CA GLU A 174 24.87 40.74 -56.03
C GLU A 174 25.24 42.20 -56.34
N LYS A 175 26.27 42.80 -55.70
CA LYS A 175 26.68 44.21 -55.93
C LYS A 175 27.20 44.49 -57.35
N THR A 176 26.82 45.63 -57.93
CA THR A 176 26.97 45.92 -59.38
C THR A 176 28.25 46.66 -59.80
N GLU A 177 29.24 46.83 -58.93
CA GLU A 177 30.40 47.71 -59.20
C GLU A 177 31.58 46.94 -59.85
N GLU A 178 31.78 47.15 -61.15
CA GLU A 178 32.72 46.38 -62.00
C GLU A 178 34.22 46.54 -61.65
N GLN A 179 34.60 47.50 -60.80
CA GLN A 179 36.01 47.77 -60.49
C GLN A 179 36.58 46.94 -59.32
N GLU A 180 35.75 46.12 -58.66
CA GLU A 180 36.09 45.41 -57.41
C GLU A 180 35.99 43.87 -57.47
N SER A 181 35.90 43.25 -58.67
CA SER A 181 35.70 41.79 -58.82
C SER A 181 36.64 40.89 -57.99
N LYS A 182 37.85 41.34 -57.64
CA LYS A 182 38.80 40.59 -56.78
C LYS A 182 38.57 40.76 -55.29
N THR A 183 38.39 41.99 -54.79
CA THR A 183 38.09 42.22 -53.36
C THR A 183 36.76 41.58 -52.99
N LYS A 184 35.80 41.61 -53.92
CA LYS A 184 34.50 40.92 -53.84
C LYS A 184 34.61 39.39 -53.76
N LEU A 185 35.56 38.77 -54.48
CA LEU A 185 35.83 37.32 -54.32
C LEU A 185 36.38 37.01 -52.92
N GLU A 186 37.28 37.86 -52.41
CA GLU A 186 37.96 37.65 -51.14
C GLU A 186 37.02 37.84 -49.94
N THR A 187 36.09 38.81 -49.99
CA THR A 187 35.03 38.97 -48.96
C THR A 187 34.02 37.84 -48.99
N VAL A 188 33.54 37.42 -50.17
CA VAL A 188 32.62 36.27 -50.32
C VAL A 188 33.29 34.96 -49.85
N LYS A 189 34.58 34.77 -50.13
CA LYS A 189 35.35 33.62 -49.64
C LYS A 189 35.37 33.59 -48.11
N ASN A 190 35.75 34.69 -47.47
CA ASN A 190 35.81 34.75 -46.00
C ASN A 190 34.43 34.47 -45.37
N LEU A 191 33.35 35.01 -45.95
CA LEU A 191 31.98 34.73 -45.49
C LEU A 191 31.56 33.26 -45.69
N SER A 192 32.04 32.58 -46.73
CA SER A 192 31.83 31.14 -46.92
C SER A 192 32.60 30.32 -45.88
N GLU A 193 33.86 30.65 -45.59
CA GLU A 193 34.67 29.96 -44.58
C GLU A 193 34.09 30.17 -43.16
N GLU A 194 33.57 31.36 -42.85
CA GLU A 194 32.83 31.63 -41.62
C GLU A 194 31.51 30.85 -41.53
N ALA A 195 30.76 30.73 -42.64
CA ALA A 195 29.54 29.93 -42.69
C ALA A 195 29.81 28.43 -42.45
N GLU A 196 30.87 27.89 -43.08
CA GLU A 196 31.34 26.53 -42.83
C GLU A 196 31.75 26.31 -41.38
N GLN A 197 32.47 27.24 -40.76
CA GLN A 197 32.85 27.10 -39.36
C GLN A 197 31.63 27.12 -38.43
N ALA A 198 30.66 28.01 -38.68
CA ALA A 198 29.40 28.01 -37.92
C ALA A 198 28.60 26.70 -38.09
N ALA A 199 28.67 26.05 -39.25
CA ALA A 199 28.08 24.73 -39.49
C ALA A 199 28.84 23.58 -38.77
N ARG A 200 30.17 23.65 -38.71
CA ARG A 200 31.00 22.71 -37.93
C ARG A 200 30.73 22.85 -36.43
N ASP A 201 30.60 24.08 -35.94
CA ASP A 201 30.20 24.36 -34.55
C ASP A 201 28.79 23.79 -34.25
N ALA A 202 27.81 24.00 -35.13
CA ALA A 202 26.47 23.42 -34.97
C ALA A 202 26.48 21.88 -34.91
N LYS A 203 27.33 21.22 -35.69
CA LYS A 203 27.56 19.76 -35.63
C LYS A 203 28.25 19.31 -34.34
N ASN A 204 29.05 20.16 -33.69
CA ASN A 204 29.64 19.86 -32.38
C ASN A 204 28.59 19.98 -31.26
N GLU A 205 27.72 20.99 -31.31
CA GLU A 205 26.59 21.10 -30.37
C GLU A 205 25.57 19.95 -30.55
N GLN A 206 25.33 19.50 -31.79
CA GLN A 206 24.53 18.30 -32.08
C GLN A 206 25.07 17.06 -31.35
N LYS A 207 26.40 16.80 -31.39
CA LYS A 207 27.01 15.67 -30.67
C LYS A 207 26.79 15.73 -29.16
N LYS A 208 26.82 16.93 -28.56
CA LYS A 208 26.54 17.10 -27.13
C LYS A 208 25.11 16.69 -26.78
N ALA A 209 24.14 17.11 -27.60
CA ALA A 209 22.75 16.71 -27.45
C ALA A 209 22.58 15.18 -27.61
N GLU A 210 23.24 14.57 -28.60
CA GLU A 210 23.25 13.11 -28.83
C GLU A 210 23.84 12.35 -27.63
N TRP A 211 24.96 12.80 -27.06
CA TRP A 211 25.56 12.23 -25.85
C TRP A 211 24.65 12.38 -24.63
N ALA A 212 24.09 13.57 -24.40
CA ALA A 212 23.17 13.85 -23.30
C ALA A 212 21.89 12.99 -23.38
N ALA A 213 21.34 12.79 -24.57
CA ALA A 213 20.21 11.89 -24.81
C ALA A 213 20.53 10.43 -24.49
N LYS A 214 21.67 9.92 -24.97
CA LYS A 214 22.09 8.54 -24.68
C LYS A 214 22.38 8.31 -23.20
N ILE A 215 22.93 9.31 -22.50
CA ILE A 215 23.09 9.24 -21.03
C ILE A 215 21.72 9.09 -20.35
N ALA A 216 20.72 9.88 -20.76
CA ALA A 216 19.38 9.79 -20.18
C ALA A 216 18.70 8.43 -20.46
N GLU A 217 18.85 7.88 -21.66
CA GLU A 217 18.27 6.58 -22.05
C GLU A 217 18.89 5.40 -21.29
N GLU A 218 20.22 5.34 -21.19
CA GLU A 218 20.90 4.27 -20.45
C GLU A 218 20.72 4.42 -18.92
N LEU A 219 20.63 5.64 -18.38
CA LEU A 219 20.25 5.86 -16.97
C LEU A 219 18.84 5.37 -16.68
N LYS A 220 17.85 5.70 -17.52
CA LYS A 220 16.48 5.21 -17.38
C LYS A 220 16.47 3.68 -17.25
N LYS A 221 17.15 3.00 -18.17
CA LYS A 221 17.31 1.53 -18.19
C LYS A 221 17.97 0.99 -16.92
N ALA A 222 18.93 1.71 -16.33
CA ALA A 222 19.53 1.35 -15.05
C ALA A 222 18.54 1.48 -13.86
N TYR A 223 17.78 2.57 -13.79
CA TYR A 223 16.72 2.75 -12.78
C TYR A 223 15.60 1.71 -12.91
N GLU A 224 15.12 1.45 -14.13
CA GLU A 224 14.15 0.39 -14.42
C GLU A 224 14.68 -0.97 -13.94
N ALA A 225 15.95 -1.30 -14.21
CA ALA A 225 16.56 -2.53 -13.75
C ALA A 225 16.64 -2.63 -12.21
N LYS A 226 17.05 -1.57 -11.51
CA LYS A 226 17.08 -1.47 -10.04
C LYS A 226 15.70 -1.74 -9.42
N ILE A 227 14.64 -1.18 -10.00
CA ILE A 227 13.25 -1.38 -9.55
C ILE A 227 12.81 -2.83 -9.77
N ASN A 228 12.90 -3.35 -11.00
CA ASN A 228 12.52 -4.73 -11.34
C ASN A 228 13.27 -5.77 -10.48
N ALA A 229 14.53 -5.50 -10.12
CA ALA A 229 15.32 -6.41 -9.29
C ALA A 229 14.82 -6.46 -7.83
N LYS A 230 14.40 -5.32 -7.26
CA LYS A 230 13.83 -5.25 -5.90
C LYS A 230 12.40 -5.80 -5.81
N GLU A 231 11.61 -5.69 -6.87
CA GLU A 231 10.34 -6.41 -7.00
C GLU A 231 10.57 -7.94 -7.02
N SER A 232 11.58 -8.39 -7.78
CA SER A 232 11.97 -9.81 -7.84
C SER A 232 12.42 -10.34 -6.47
N GLU A 233 13.18 -9.55 -5.70
CA GLU A 233 13.59 -9.82 -4.32
C GLU A 233 12.38 -9.99 -3.39
N GLY A 234 11.43 -9.05 -3.41
CA GLY A 234 10.22 -9.09 -2.58
C GLY A 234 9.32 -10.30 -2.87
N GLU A 235 9.11 -10.63 -4.15
CA GLU A 235 8.36 -11.85 -4.53
C GLU A 235 9.08 -13.14 -4.12
N ALA A 236 10.42 -13.18 -4.16
CA ALA A 236 11.20 -14.33 -3.68
C ALA A 236 11.08 -14.50 -2.15
N GLU A 237 11.15 -13.40 -1.39
CA GLU A 237 11.00 -13.40 0.07
C GLU A 237 9.59 -13.83 0.49
N MET A 238 8.55 -13.34 -0.22
CA MET A 238 7.16 -13.78 -0.03
C MET A 238 7.00 -15.28 -0.29
N SER A 239 7.57 -15.79 -1.38
CA SER A 239 7.54 -17.22 -1.73
C SER A 239 8.20 -18.08 -0.65
N LYS A 240 9.33 -17.62 -0.09
CA LYS A 240 10.02 -18.29 1.02
C LYS A 240 9.19 -18.27 2.31
N LYS A 241 8.52 -17.16 2.61
CA LYS A 241 7.60 -17.04 3.76
C LYS A 241 6.42 -18.02 3.63
N GLU A 242 5.75 -18.06 2.49
CA GLU A 242 4.62 -18.98 2.23
C GLU A 242 5.04 -20.45 2.26
N ALA A 243 6.21 -20.78 1.69
CA ALA A 243 6.80 -22.12 1.79
C ALA A 243 7.02 -22.52 3.26
N THR A 244 7.54 -21.63 4.11
CA THR A 244 7.72 -21.96 5.55
C THR A 244 6.41 -22.04 6.34
N SER A 245 5.41 -21.19 6.06
CA SER A 245 4.15 -21.17 6.82
C SER A 245 3.28 -22.39 6.54
N ALA A 246 3.35 -22.96 5.32
CA ALA A 246 2.65 -24.18 4.94
C ALA A 246 3.09 -25.43 5.73
N THR A 247 4.25 -25.42 6.39
CA THR A 247 4.94 -26.65 6.82
C THR A 247 4.92 -26.94 8.33
N SER A 248 4.17 -26.16 9.10
CA SER A 248 3.94 -26.33 10.56
C SER A 248 3.32 -27.68 11.00
N SER A 249 3.14 -28.62 10.07
CA SER A 249 2.54 -29.95 10.30
C SER A 249 3.20 -31.10 9.50
N SER A 250 4.34 -30.86 8.83
CA SER A 250 5.04 -31.86 7.98
C SER A 250 6.50 -32.05 8.40
N THR A 251 7.00 -33.27 8.26
CA THR A 251 8.41 -33.66 8.53
C THR A 251 9.09 -34.33 7.33
N ALA A 252 8.50 -34.22 6.13
CA ALA A 252 9.01 -34.88 4.93
C ALA A 252 10.31 -34.24 4.41
N GLU A 253 11.35 -35.05 4.15
CA GLU A 253 12.66 -34.57 3.67
C GLU A 253 12.55 -33.70 2.40
N LYS A 254 11.62 -34.05 1.49
CA LYS A 254 11.32 -33.26 0.28
C LYS A 254 10.81 -31.86 0.59
N VAL A 255 9.97 -31.71 1.61
CA VAL A 255 9.43 -30.42 2.04
C VAL A 255 10.56 -29.55 2.58
N THR A 256 11.43 -30.10 3.43
CA THR A 256 12.63 -29.41 3.93
C THR A 256 13.59 -29.03 2.78
N ALA A 257 13.80 -29.91 1.81
CA ALA A 257 14.64 -29.64 0.65
C ALA A 257 14.05 -28.52 -0.24
N ALA A 258 12.73 -28.50 -0.46
CA ALA A 258 12.07 -27.47 -1.24
C ALA A 258 12.03 -26.11 -0.52
N ILE A 259 11.81 -26.06 0.81
CA ILE A 259 12.02 -24.82 1.60
C ILE A 259 13.45 -24.32 1.42
N LYS A 260 14.45 -25.21 1.49
CA LYS A 260 15.84 -24.79 1.31
C LYS A 260 16.09 -24.23 -0.09
N ILE A 261 15.53 -24.80 -1.14
CA ILE A 261 15.63 -24.24 -2.50
C ILE A 261 14.98 -22.84 -2.55
N ALA A 262 13.82 -22.64 -1.91
CA ALA A 262 13.20 -21.31 -1.83
C ALA A 262 14.08 -20.29 -1.06
N GLU A 263 14.81 -20.72 -0.03
CA GLU A 263 15.74 -19.88 0.73
C GLU A 263 17.06 -19.60 -0.01
N ASP A 264 17.69 -20.62 -0.60
CA ASP A 264 18.91 -20.50 -1.41
C ASP A 264 18.65 -19.56 -2.63
N GLU A 265 17.50 -19.70 -3.31
CA GLU A 265 17.12 -18.82 -4.43
C GLU A 265 16.68 -17.42 -3.98
N MET A 266 16.03 -17.26 -2.82
CA MET A 266 15.78 -15.93 -2.23
C MET A 266 17.09 -15.19 -1.93
N GLN A 267 18.10 -15.88 -1.38
CA GLN A 267 19.43 -15.27 -1.17
C GLN A 267 20.10 -14.87 -2.50
N ILE A 268 19.88 -15.62 -3.57
CA ILE A 268 20.32 -15.23 -4.92
C ILE A 268 19.58 -13.97 -5.39
N ALA A 269 18.26 -13.90 -5.21
CA ALA A 269 17.46 -12.71 -5.57
C ALA A 269 17.92 -11.45 -4.84
N VAL A 270 18.05 -11.49 -3.51
CA VAL A 270 18.59 -10.39 -2.67
C VAL A 270 19.97 -9.93 -3.16
N LYS A 271 20.87 -10.89 -3.43
CA LYS A 271 22.21 -10.57 -3.96
C LYS A 271 22.13 -9.92 -5.33
N LYS A 272 21.23 -10.36 -6.20
CA LYS A 272 21.09 -9.80 -7.56
C LYS A 272 20.37 -8.45 -7.59
N ALA A 273 19.48 -8.15 -6.65
CA ALA A 273 18.98 -6.80 -6.40
C ALA A 273 20.10 -5.86 -5.93
N SER A 274 20.96 -6.34 -5.02
CA SER A 274 22.15 -5.60 -4.56
C SER A 274 23.14 -5.33 -5.70
N GLU A 275 23.44 -6.33 -6.56
CA GLU A 275 24.28 -6.15 -7.75
C GLU A 275 23.66 -5.16 -8.77
N ALA A 276 22.33 -5.12 -8.89
CA ALA A 276 21.64 -4.19 -9.79
C ALA A 276 21.70 -2.74 -9.28
N GLU A 277 21.49 -2.53 -7.97
CA GLU A 277 21.60 -1.22 -7.32
C GLU A 277 23.04 -0.68 -7.33
N GLU A 278 24.05 -1.53 -7.09
CA GLU A 278 25.46 -1.13 -7.18
C GLU A 278 25.86 -0.74 -8.62
N ALA A 279 25.31 -1.40 -9.63
CA ALA A 279 25.54 -1.08 -11.04
C ALA A 279 24.80 0.21 -11.47
N GLU A 280 23.55 0.40 -11.03
CA GLU A 280 22.80 1.64 -11.25
C GLU A 280 23.55 2.86 -10.66
N SER A 281 23.98 2.78 -9.40
CA SER A 281 24.71 3.88 -8.76
C SER A 281 26.05 4.20 -9.45
N LYS A 282 26.68 3.22 -10.13
CA LYS A 282 27.87 3.46 -10.98
C LYS A 282 27.51 4.10 -12.32
N ALA A 283 26.37 3.73 -12.91
CA ALA A 283 25.83 4.39 -14.09
C ALA A 283 25.52 5.88 -13.79
N GLU A 284 24.92 6.20 -12.64
CA GLU A 284 24.69 7.60 -12.24
C GLU A 284 26.01 8.36 -12.05
N GLN A 285 27.00 7.79 -11.37
CA GLN A 285 28.31 8.44 -11.20
C GLN A 285 29.01 8.69 -12.56
N ALA A 286 29.04 7.70 -13.44
CA ALA A 286 29.60 7.83 -14.79
C ALA A 286 28.82 8.85 -15.64
N ALA A 287 27.51 8.98 -15.43
CA ALA A 287 26.68 9.97 -16.12
C ALA A 287 26.93 11.39 -15.61
N ILE A 288 27.09 11.60 -14.30
CA ILE A 288 27.49 12.89 -13.73
C ILE A 288 28.85 13.32 -14.31
N GLU A 289 29.83 12.42 -14.37
CA GLU A 289 31.12 12.70 -15.01
C GLU A 289 30.98 13.02 -16.51
N ALA A 290 30.16 12.27 -17.25
CA ALA A 290 29.93 12.51 -18.67
C ALA A 290 29.27 13.89 -18.92
N ILE A 291 28.23 14.25 -18.14
CA ILE A 291 27.56 15.56 -18.23
C ILE A 291 28.54 16.69 -17.92
N ASN A 292 29.36 16.56 -16.88
CA ASN A 292 30.37 17.56 -16.53
C ASN A 292 31.41 17.76 -17.66
N ILE A 293 31.74 16.71 -18.42
CA ILE A 293 32.63 16.82 -19.60
C ILE A 293 31.92 17.54 -20.75
N ILE A 294 30.62 17.30 -20.95
CA ILE A 294 29.81 18.01 -21.97
C ILE A 294 29.73 19.51 -21.64
N GLU A 295 29.45 19.88 -20.38
CA GLU A 295 29.44 21.29 -19.92
C GLU A 295 30.79 22.00 -20.15
N GLN A 296 31.89 21.27 -20.10
CA GLN A 296 33.25 21.78 -20.34
C GLN A 296 33.68 21.75 -21.83
N ASN A 297 32.76 21.48 -22.76
CA ASN A 297 33.00 21.29 -24.19
C ASN A 297 33.99 20.16 -24.54
N GLY A 298 34.14 19.16 -23.67
CA GLY A 298 35.00 17.99 -23.90
C GLY A 298 34.31 16.86 -24.68
N GLU A 299 35.11 15.88 -25.13
CA GLU A 299 34.61 14.69 -25.82
C GLU A 299 34.17 13.62 -24.82
N ALA A 300 32.86 13.53 -24.56
CA ALA A 300 32.31 12.70 -23.48
C ALA A 300 32.13 11.21 -23.85
N GLN A 301 32.34 10.82 -25.11
CA GLN A 301 31.96 9.51 -25.64
C GLN A 301 32.52 8.31 -24.84
N SER A 302 33.74 8.41 -24.30
CA SER A 302 34.34 7.37 -23.47
C SER A 302 33.57 7.12 -22.16
N LYS A 303 33.05 8.17 -21.51
CA LYS A 303 32.22 8.06 -20.30
C LYS A 303 30.78 7.67 -20.62
N VAL A 304 30.21 8.13 -21.74
CA VAL A 304 28.89 7.69 -22.23
C VAL A 304 28.85 6.16 -22.41
N ASN A 305 29.94 5.55 -22.89
CA ASN A 305 30.05 4.09 -22.99
C ASN A 305 30.09 3.41 -21.61
N VAL A 306 30.71 4.02 -20.59
CA VAL A 306 30.69 3.47 -19.22
C VAL A 306 29.27 3.50 -18.62
N VAL A 307 28.48 4.56 -18.87
CA VAL A 307 27.06 4.59 -18.46
C VAL A 307 26.30 3.42 -19.08
N GLN A 308 26.49 3.17 -20.38
CA GLN A 308 25.92 2.01 -21.07
C GLN A 308 26.37 0.68 -20.44
N ASP A 309 27.68 0.48 -20.22
CA ASP A 309 28.24 -0.76 -19.67
C ASP A 309 27.70 -1.08 -18.26
N GLU A 310 27.50 -0.07 -17.40
CA GLU A 310 26.92 -0.25 -16.06
C GLU A 310 25.39 -0.44 -16.12
N ALA A 311 24.66 0.27 -16.98
CA ALA A 311 23.23 0.03 -17.21
C ALA A 311 22.95 -1.39 -17.76
N ASP A 312 23.85 -1.90 -18.60
CA ASP A 312 23.82 -3.28 -19.08
C ASP A 312 24.07 -4.30 -17.97
N LYS A 313 24.94 -4.00 -17.00
CA LYS A 313 25.16 -4.84 -15.81
C LYS A 313 23.95 -4.84 -14.89
N ALA A 314 23.36 -3.67 -14.62
CA ALA A 314 22.12 -3.55 -13.85
C ALA A 314 21.00 -4.40 -14.49
N SER A 315 20.82 -4.29 -15.81
CA SER A 315 19.86 -5.08 -16.59
C SER A 315 20.10 -6.60 -16.45
N LYS A 316 21.37 -7.04 -16.53
CA LYS A 316 21.76 -8.45 -16.38
C LYS A 316 21.55 -8.97 -14.95
N ALA A 317 21.79 -8.13 -13.94
CA ALA A 317 21.54 -8.45 -12.54
C ALA A 317 20.04 -8.57 -12.25
N ALA A 318 19.21 -7.64 -12.74
CA ALA A 318 17.75 -7.70 -12.63
C ALA A 318 17.16 -8.97 -13.28
N ALA A 319 17.62 -9.30 -14.49
CA ALA A 319 17.22 -10.54 -15.17
C ALA A 319 17.68 -11.82 -14.42
N ALA A 320 18.73 -11.76 -13.60
CA ALA A 320 19.14 -12.86 -12.73
C ALA A 320 18.30 -12.94 -11.45
N ALA A 321 17.94 -11.80 -10.84
CA ALA A 321 17.02 -11.74 -9.70
C ALA A 321 15.65 -12.35 -10.05
N LYS A 322 15.09 -11.98 -11.20
CA LYS A 322 13.82 -12.48 -11.72
C LYS A 322 13.80 -14.00 -11.96
N LYS A 323 14.93 -14.58 -12.35
CA LYS A 323 15.06 -16.05 -12.51
C LYS A 323 15.04 -16.74 -11.15
N ALA A 324 15.75 -16.21 -10.16
CA ALA A 324 15.78 -16.75 -8.81
C ALA A 324 14.39 -16.65 -8.12
N GLN A 325 13.69 -15.53 -8.27
CA GLN A 325 12.27 -15.36 -7.93
C GLN A 325 11.40 -16.50 -8.49
N ILE A 326 11.48 -16.79 -9.79
CA ILE A 326 10.69 -17.86 -10.42
C ILE A 326 11.06 -19.25 -9.85
N LYS A 327 12.35 -19.50 -9.57
CA LYS A 327 12.81 -20.75 -8.95
C LYS A 327 12.31 -20.91 -7.49
N ALA A 328 12.29 -19.83 -6.71
CA ALA A 328 11.70 -19.80 -5.37
C ALA A 328 10.18 -20.07 -5.40
N GLN A 329 9.46 -19.50 -6.37
CA GLN A 329 8.03 -19.75 -6.58
C GLN A 329 7.71 -21.19 -6.99
N ILE A 330 8.54 -21.82 -7.83
CA ILE A 330 8.44 -23.24 -8.14
C ILE A 330 8.61 -24.08 -6.86
N ALA A 331 9.57 -23.73 -6.01
CA ALA A 331 9.84 -24.44 -4.77
C ALA A 331 8.70 -24.32 -3.73
N ASP A 332 8.10 -23.14 -3.59
CA ASP A 332 6.87 -22.94 -2.80
C ASP A 332 5.71 -23.81 -3.30
N TYR A 333 5.44 -23.84 -4.61
CA TYR A 333 4.40 -24.71 -5.15
C TYR A 333 4.69 -26.19 -4.91
N VAL A 334 5.95 -26.64 -4.95
CA VAL A 334 6.32 -28.00 -4.55
C VAL A 334 6.00 -28.26 -3.08
N VAL A 335 6.36 -27.35 -2.16
CA VAL A 335 6.03 -27.47 -0.73
C VAL A 335 4.52 -27.60 -0.52
N LYS A 336 3.71 -26.71 -1.12
CA LYS A 336 2.25 -26.75 -1.04
C LYS A 336 1.67 -28.05 -1.60
N THR A 337 2.26 -28.58 -2.68
CA THR A 337 1.86 -29.86 -3.29
C THR A 337 2.18 -31.05 -2.36
N GLU A 338 3.39 -31.11 -1.82
CA GLU A 338 3.87 -32.20 -0.93
C GLU A 338 3.12 -32.22 0.41
N VAL A 339 2.80 -31.06 1.01
CA VAL A 339 1.97 -30.96 2.22
C VAL A 339 0.53 -31.42 1.95
N SER A 340 -0.07 -31.02 0.83
CA SER A 340 -1.43 -31.46 0.45
C SER A 340 -1.47 -32.97 0.20
N LYS A 341 -0.43 -33.52 -0.44
CA LYS A 341 -0.23 -34.97 -0.62
C LYS A 341 -0.13 -35.71 0.71
N GLU A 342 0.61 -35.22 1.69
CA GLU A 342 0.70 -35.84 3.02
C GLU A 342 -0.66 -35.92 3.72
N LYS A 343 -1.48 -34.86 3.61
CA LYS A 343 -2.85 -34.83 4.16
C LYS A 343 -3.82 -35.75 3.42
N ALA A 344 -3.73 -35.83 2.09
CA ALA A 344 -4.51 -36.77 1.29
C ALA A 344 -4.19 -38.24 1.64
N VAL A 345 -2.91 -38.57 1.82
CA VAL A 345 -2.46 -39.90 2.27
C VAL A 345 -3.06 -40.25 3.63
N LYS A 346 -2.88 -39.40 4.65
CA LYS A 346 -3.43 -39.61 6.01
C LYS A 346 -4.95 -39.80 5.99
N SER A 347 -5.67 -39.08 5.13
CA SER A 347 -7.13 -39.16 5.02
C SER A 347 -7.60 -40.47 4.40
N ALA A 348 -6.91 -40.96 3.36
CA ALA A 348 -7.23 -42.23 2.70
C ALA A 348 -6.83 -43.46 3.52
N ASP A 349 -5.73 -43.38 4.27
CA ASP A 349 -5.33 -44.43 5.21
C ASP A 349 -6.39 -44.57 6.32
N ALA A 350 -6.86 -43.46 6.90
CA ALA A 350 -7.95 -43.45 7.87
C ALA A 350 -9.29 -43.94 7.27
N ALA A 351 -9.60 -43.63 6.01
CA ALA A 351 -10.82 -44.12 5.35
C ALA A 351 -10.81 -45.66 5.18
N ASN A 352 -9.63 -46.24 4.94
CA ASN A 352 -9.44 -47.69 4.92
C ASN A 352 -9.54 -48.34 6.32
N GLU A 353 -9.21 -47.63 7.40
CA GLU A 353 -9.53 -48.10 8.76
C GLU A 353 -11.05 -48.17 8.98
N GLU A 354 -11.82 -47.15 8.59
CA GLU A 354 -13.29 -47.15 8.76
C GLU A 354 -13.96 -48.26 7.94
N LYS A 355 -13.51 -48.48 6.69
CA LYS A 355 -13.88 -49.65 5.89
C LYS A 355 -13.58 -50.96 6.62
N THR A 356 -12.40 -51.09 7.22
CA THR A 356 -11.99 -52.31 7.95
C THR A 356 -12.88 -52.56 9.18
N LYS A 357 -13.30 -51.50 9.88
CA LYS A 357 -14.29 -51.59 10.97
C LYS A 357 -15.65 -52.05 10.44
N ALA A 358 -16.15 -51.44 9.36
CA ALA A 358 -17.41 -51.83 8.72
C ALA A 358 -17.41 -53.30 8.24
N GLU A 359 -16.31 -53.77 7.64
CA GLU A 359 -16.14 -55.17 7.25
C GLU A 359 -16.15 -56.13 8.46
N ALA A 360 -15.49 -55.76 9.57
CA ALA A 360 -15.50 -56.55 10.80
C ALA A 360 -16.90 -56.61 11.47
N VAL A 361 -17.67 -55.52 11.41
CA VAL A 361 -19.06 -55.44 11.89
C VAL A 361 -19.98 -56.30 11.02
N ALA A 362 -19.90 -56.15 9.70
CA ALA A 362 -20.68 -56.95 8.76
C ALA A 362 -20.43 -58.46 8.96
N LYS A 363 -19.16 -58.88 9.07
CA LYS A 363 -18.80 -60.28 9.32
C LYS A 363 -19.37 -60.84 10.63
N LYS A 364 -19.31 -60.07 11.73
CA LYS A 364 -19.98 -60.46 12.99
C LYS A 364 -21.49 -60.65 12.83
N SER A 365 -22.14 -59.85 11.97
CA SER A 365 -23.57 -60.00 11.68
C SER A 365 -23.90 -61.27 10.87
N GLU A 366 -23.00 -61.72 9.99
CA GLU A 366 -23.16 -62.97 9.23
C GLU A 366 -23.09 -64.21 10.15
N GLU A 367 -22.21 -64.19 11.16
CA GLU A 367 -22.07 -65.25 12.16
C GLU A 367 -23.35 -65.47 12.99
N ILE A 368 -24.21 -64.44 13.11
CA ILE A 368 -25.52 -64.48 13.78
C ILE A 368 -26.61 -65.17 12.90
N LYS A 369 -26.30 -65.53 11.64
CA LYS A 369 -27.20 -66.21 10.69
C LYS A 369 -28.50 -65.45 10.41
N ILE A 370 -28.39 -64.18 10.03
CA ILE A 370 -29.53 -63.36 9.56
C ILE A 370 -30.15 -64.03 8.32
N THR A 371 -31.34 -64.64 8.47
CA THR A 371 -32.04 -65.38 7.40
C THR A 371 -32.74 -64.50 6.37
N ASP A 372 -32.78 -63.19 6.59
CA ASP A 372 -33.50 -62.24 5.75
C ASP A 372 -32.56 -61.55 4.73
N VAL A 373 -32.62 -62.01 3.49
CA VAL A 373 -31.81 -61.54 2.35
C VAL A 373 -31.96 -60.02 2.12
N ALA A 374 -33.13 -59.44 2.40
CA ALA A 374 -33.35 -58.00 2.23
C ALA A 374 -32.68 -57.14 3.31
N LYS A 375 -32.14 -57.76 4.38
CA LYS A 375 -31.53 -57.06 5.52
C LYS A 375 -30.03 -57.36 5.67
N SER A 376 -29.57 -58.57 5.37
CA SER A 376 -28.15 -58.77 5.07
C SER A 376 -27.72 -57.90 3.88
N GLY A 377 -28.62 -57.70 2.90
CA GLY A 377 -28.45 -56.72 1.83
C GLY A 377 -28.26 -55.28 2.33
N LYS A 378 -28.90 -54.85 3.43
CA LYS A 378 -28.69 -53.49 4.00
C LYS A 378 -27.32 -53.33 4.65
N VAL A 379 -26.92 -54.29 5.49
CA VAL A 379 -25.59 -54.30 6.12
C VAL A 379 -24.52 -54.35 5.04
N GLY A 380 -24.72 -55.19 4.02
CA GLY A 380 -23.91 -55.25 2.81
C GLY A 380 -23.80 -53.89 2.11
N THR A 381 -24.92 -53.21 1.81
CA THR A 381 -24.86 -51.92 1.11
C THR A 381 -24.13 -50.82 1.88
N ALA A 382 -24.25 -50.75 3.21
CA ALA A 382 -23.55 -49.75 4.02
C ALA A 382 -22.04 -50.06 4.08
N LYS A 383 -21.67 -51.33 4.31
CA LYS A 383 -20.27 -51.78 4.30
C LYS A 383 -19.62 -51.67 2.92
N ASP A 384 -20.37 -51.92 1.85
CA ASP A 384 -19.91 -51.73 0.47
C ASP A 384 -19.83 -50.23 0.11
N GLU A 385 -20.64 -49.36 0.72
CA GLU A 385 -20.49 -47.91 0.61
C GLU A 385 -19.25 -47.41 1.33
N ALA A 386 -18.98 -47.86 2.57
CA ALA A 386 -17.70 -47.59 3.25
C ALA A 386 -16.50 -48.06 2.41
N GLY A 387 -16.64 -49.23 1.74
CA GLY A 387 -15.68 -49.72 0.74
C GLY A 387 -15.50 -48.78 -0.45
N LYS A 388 -16.58 -48.29 -1.06
CA LYS A 388 -16.56 -47.32 -2.17
C LYS A 388 -15.96 -45.97 -1.78
N GLN A 389 -16.22 -45.48 -0.57
CA GLN A 389 -15.67 -44.22 -0.09
C GLN A 389 -14.18 -44.34 0.25
N ALA A 390 -13.73 -45.45 0.84
CA ALA A 390 -12.29 -45.74 0.97
C ALA A 390 -11.60 -45.83 -0.41
N GLU A 391 -12.20 -46.52 -1.39
CA GLU A 391 -11.69 -46.52 -2.77
C GLU A 391 -11.67 -45.13 -3.42
N ALA A 392 -12.58 -44.22 -3.05
CA ALA A 392 -12.59 -42.84 -3.54
C ALA A 392 -11.46 -42.04 -2.90
N ALA A 393 -11.19 -42.24 -1.60
CA ALA A 393 -10.06 -41.65 -0.91
C ALA A 393 -8.72 -42.16 -1.46
N ASP A 394 -8.59 -43.45 -1.78
CA ASP A 394 -7.41 -44.00 -2.46
C ASP A 394 -7.21 -43.42 -3.86
N LYS A 395 -8.29 -43.22 -4.64
CA LYS A 395 -8.20 -42.53 -5.95
C LYS A 395 -7.75 -41.08 -5.81
N ALA A 396 -8.16 -40.38 -4.74
CA ALA A 396 -7.69 -39.04 -4.42
C ALA A 396 -6.21 -39.04 -3.97
N LYS A 397 -5.79 -40.00 -3.15
CA LYS A 397 -4.39 -40.23 -2.75
C LYS A 397 -3.48 -40.47 -3.97
N GLU A 398 -3.89 -41.29 -4.93
CA GLU A 398 -3.15 -41.49 -6.20
C GLU A 398 -3.13 -40.23 -7.08
N ALA A 399 -4.20 -39.43 -7.09
CA ALA A 399 -4.21 -38.12 -7.76
C ALA A 399 -3.22 -37.13 -7.10
N ALA A 400 -3.15 -37.11 -5.76
CA ALA A 400 -2.19 -36.29 -5.02
C ALA A 400 -0.73 -36.75 -5.20
N LEU A 401 -0.49 -38.06 -5.24
CA LEU A 401 0.82 -38.64 -5.57
C LEU A 401 1.25 -38.28 -7.00
N THR A 402 0.32 -38.34 -7.96
CA THR A 402 0.56 -37.93 -9.36
C THR A 402 0.86 -36.44 -9.45
N ALA A 403 0.12 -35.60 -8.71
CA ALA A 403 0.37 -34.17 -8.64
C ALA A 403 1.76 -33.85 -8.05
N ALA A 404 2.13 -34.48 -6.93
CA ALA A 404 3.45 -34.33 -6.32
C ALA A 404 4.58 -34.73 -7.29
N LYS A 405 4.42 -35.82 -8.04
CA LYS A 405 5.37 -36.23 -9.08
C LYS A 405 5.49 -35.18 -10.21
N ASN A 406 4.38 -34.56 -10.63
CA ASN A 406 4.42 -33.52 -11.65
C ASN A 406 5.10 -32.22 -11.16
N ALA A 407 4.94 -31.87 -9.88
CA ALA A 407 5.65 -30.74 -9.26
C ALA A 407 7.16 -31.01 -9.12
N ASP A 408 7.52 -32.24 -8.74
CA ASP A 408 8.90 -32.74 -8.67
C ASP A 408 9.58 -32.75 -10.05
N GLU A 409 8.87 -33.19 -11.09
CA GLU A 409 9.34 -33.11 -12.49
C GLU A 409 9.51 -31.65 -12.94
N ALA A 410 8.60 -30.74 -12.56
CA ALA A 410 8.77 -29.31 -12.86
C ALA A 410 10.03 -28.73 -12.18
N GLN A 411 10.22 -28.96 -10.88
CA GLN A 411 11.38 -28.45 -10.13
C GLN A 411 12.71 -29.10 -10.53
N THR A 412 12.72 -30.39 -10.88
CA THR A 412 13.94 -31.05 -11.37
C THR A 412 14.28 -30.67 -12.80
N SER A 413 13.29 -30.37 -13.65
CA SER A 413 13.53 -29.98 -15.06
C SER A 413 14.30 -28.66 -15.23
N ILE A 414 14.28 -27.78 -14.21
CA ILE A 414 14.92 -26.46 -14.23
C ILE A 414 16.30 -26.41 -13.57
N LYS A 415 16.79 -27.52 -13.00
CA LYS A 415 17.93 -27.51 -12.08
C LYS A 415 19.21 -26.91 -12.69
N ASP A 416 19.45 -27.20 -13.97
CA ASP A 416 20.60 -26.72 -14.73
C ASP A 416 20.16 -25.67 -15.79
N LYS A 417 19.03 -24.96 -15.56
CA LYS A 417 18.41 -24.03 -16.51
C LYS A 417 18.27 -22.61 -15.97
N ASP A 418 18.58 -21.66 -16.85
CA ASP A 418 18.44 -20.22 -16.63
C ASP A 418 17.69 -19.51 -17.78
N ASP A 419 16.91 -20.24 -18.60
CA ASP A 419 16.00 -19.62 -19.56
C ASP A 419 14.68 -19.21 -18.90
N GLU A 420 14.23 -17.96 -19.12
CA GLU A 420 13.04 -17.41 -18.46
C GLU A 420 11.74 -18.03 -18.97
N ALA A 421 11.65 -18.43 -20.24
CA ALA A 421 10.44 -19.05 -20.78
C ALA A 421 10.30 -20.49 -20.27
N GLU A 422 11.39 -21.26 -20.23
CA GLU A 422 11.40 -22.61 -19.66
C GLU A 422 11.11 -22.60 -18.14
N LEU A 423 11.66 -21.62 -17.41
CA LEU A 423 11.35 -21.39 -15.99
C LEU A 423 9.87 -21.05 -15.77
N ASN A 424 9.27 -20.19 -16.60
CA ASN A 424 7.84 -19.88 -16.49
C ASN A 424 6.94 -21.07 -16.87
N GLU A 425 7.32 -21.92 -17.82
CA GLU A 425 6.58 -23.15 -18.12
C GLU A 425 6.63 -24.13 -16.93
N ALA A 426 7.78 -24.25 -16.26
CA ALA A 426 7.92 -25.04 -15.04
C ALA A 426 7.11 -24.45 -13.87
N LYS A 427 7.13 -23.13 -13.66
CA LYS A 427 6.27 -22.42 -12.67
C LYS A 427 4.79 -22.74 -12.88
N LYS A 428 4.32 -22.71 -14.14
CA LYS A 428 2.95 -23.09 -14.47
C LYS A 428 2.64 -24.56 -14.15
N LYS A 429 3.54 -25.50 -14.47
CA LYS A 429 3.36 -26.93 -14.17
C LYS A 429 3.33 -27.19 -12.66
N ALA A 430 4.22 -26.56 -11.89
CA ALA A 430 4.24 -26.67 -10.43
C ALA A 430 2.98 -26.06 -9.79
N TYR A 431 2.51 -24.90 -10.27
CA TYR A 431 1.25 -24.30 -9.83
C TYR A 431 0.03 -25.19 -10.14
N GLU A 432 -0.09 -25.69 -11.38
CA GLU A 432 -1.17 -26.62 -11.74
C GLU A 432 -1.14 -27.90 -10.90
N ALA A 433 0.04 -28.38 -10.52
CA ALA A 433 0.19 -29.53 -9.63
C ALA A 433 -0.27 -29.20 -8.19
N SER A 434 0.07 -28.04 -7.64
CA SER A 434 -0.35 -27.65 -6.29
C SER A 434 -1.86 -27.54 -6.16
N ILE A 435 -2.55 -26.98 -7.17
CA ILE A 435 -4.02 -26.94 -7.23
C ILE A 435 -4.61 -28.36 -7.31
N LYS A 436 -4.06 -29.25 -8.16
CA LYS A 436 -4.53 -30.64 -8.29
C LYS A 436 -4.33 -31.44 -6.98
N ALA A 437 -3.22 -31.25 -6.28
CA ALA A 437 -2.98 -31.86 -4.97
C ALA A 437 -3.90 -31.30 -3.88
N LYS A 438 -4.19 -29.98 -3.90
CA LYS A 438 -5.11 -29.36 -2.95
C LYS A 438 -6.56 -29.80 -3.15
N GLN A 439 -6.99 -29.99 -4.41
CA GLN A 439 -8.28 -30.61 -4.70
C GLN A 439 -8.32 -32.06 -4.20
N ALA A 440 -7.26 -32.85 -4.45
CA ALA A 440 -7.17 -34.22 -3.98
C ALA A 440 -7.14 -34.37 -2.45
N GLU A 441 -6.55 -33.42 -1.71
CA GLU A 441 -6.67 -33.32 -0.24
C GLU A 441 -8.14 -33.20 0.17
N THR A 442 -8.88 -32.27 -0.44
CA THR A 442 -10.31 -32.04 -0.17
C THR A 442 -11.16 -33.26 -0.53
N ASP A 443 -10.91 -33.90 -1.68
CA ASP A 443 -11.63 -35.11 -2.10
C ASP A 443 -11.38 -36.30 -1.17
N ALA A 444 -10.15 -36.46 -0.67
CA ALA A 444 -9.80 -37.49 0.31
C ALA A 444 -10.44 -37.24 1.69
N LEU A 445 -10.53 -35.98 2.14
CA LEU A 445 -11.23 -35.60 3.38
C LEU A 445 -12.74 -35.84 3.28
N ASN A 446 -13.37 -35.43 2.17
CA ASN A 446 -14.78 -35.66 1.89
C ASN A 446 -15.13 -37.17 1.81
N ALA A 447 -14.21 -37.99 1.30
CA ALA A 447 -14.36 -39.43 1.24
C ALA A 447 -14.17 -40.09 2.61
N LEU A 448 -13.23 -39.62 3.44
CA LEU A 448 -13.06 -40.04 4.84
C LEU A 448 -14.30 -39.76 5.68
N GLU A 449 -14.90 -38.59 5.56
CA GLU A 449 -16.13 -38.24 6.28
C GLU A 449 -17.27 -39.21 5.95
N LYS A 450 -17.51 -39.46 4.66
CA LYS A 450 -18.54 -40.41 4.18
C LYS A 450 -18.22 -41.86 4.57
N ALA A 451 -16.95 -42.25 4.62
CA ALA A 451 -16.53 -43.57 5.10
C ALA A 451 -16.89 -43.78 6.58
N LYS A 452 -16.75 -42.74 7.43
CA LYS A 452 -17.23 -42.76 8.83
C LYS A 452 -18.74 -42.88 8.89
N THR A 453 -19.49 -42.09 8.12
CA THR A 453 -20.96 -42.19 8.06
C THR A 453 -21.41 -43.60 7.67
N ALA A 454 -20.81 -44.17 6.62
CA ALA A 454 -21.15 -45.51 6.14
C ALA A 454 -20.73 -46.64 7.11
N GLN A 455 -19.62 -46.48 7.85
CA GLN A 455 -19.25 -47.38 8.96
C GLN A 455 -20.30 -47.32 10.08
N THR A 456 -20.75 -46.13 10.47
CA THR A 456 -21.79 -45.95 11.51
C THR A 456 -23.15 -46.48 11.05
N GLU A 457 -23.54 -46.27 9.78
CA GLU A 457 -24.73 -46.91 9.19
C GLU A 457 -24.62 -48.43 9.16
N THR A 458 -23.41 -48.98 8.97
CA THR A 458 -23.18 -50.44 9.00
C THR A 458 -23.43 -51.01 10.39
N GLU A 459 -22.98 -50.33 11.44
CA GLU A 459 -23.23 -50.71 12.83
C GLU A 459 -24.73 -50.66 13.16
N ILE A 460 -25.39 -49.54 12.86
CA ILE A 460 -26.84 -49.38 13.02
C ILE A 460 -27.60 -50.49 12.28
N ALA A 461 -27.25 -50.77 11.01
CA ALA A 461 -27.93 -51.78 10.19
C ALA A 461 -27.69 -53.21 10.68
N ALA A 462 -26.48 -53.53 11.16
CA ALA A 462 -26.13 -54.85 11.68
C ALA A 462 -26.95 -55.18 12.94
N GLU A 463 -27.08 -54.22 13.85
CA GLU A 463 -27.90 -54.39 15.06
C GLU A 463 -29.41 -54.37 14.75
N GLU A 464 -29.88 -53.53 13.81
CA GLU A 464 -31.26 -53.57 13.30
C GLU A 464 -31.63 -54.95 12.71
N ALA A 465 -30.68 -55.57 12.00
CA ALA A 465 -30.83 -56.91 11.44
C ALA A 465 -30.78 -57.99 12.54
N ALA A 466 -29.93 -57.83 13.56
CA ALA A 466 -29.91 -58.70 14.74
C ALA A 466 -31.28 -58.72 15.44
N LYS A 467 -31.99 -57.58 15.54
CA LYS A 467 -33.39 -57.58 16.02
C LYS A 467 -34.31 -58.42 15.17
N LYS A 468 -34.15 -58.38 13.85
CA LYS A 468 -35.16 -58.90 12.93
C LYS A 468 -34.94 -60.39 12.65
N ALA A 469 -33.72 -60.90 12.86
CA ALA A 469 -33.42 -62.33 12.93
C ALA A 469 -34.16 -63.01 14.09
N GLN A 470 -33.91 -62.63 15.34
CA GLN A 470 -34.63 -63.22 16.49
C GLN A 470 -36.13 -62.81 16.52
N LYS A 471 -36.56 -61.75 15.79
CA LYS A 471 -37.99 -61.46 15.53
C LYS A 471 -38.64 -62.53 14.65
N GLN A 472 -37.95 -62.99 13.60
CA GLN A 472 -38.39 -64.09 12.74
C GLN A 472 -38.34 -65.45 13.44
N GLU A 473 -37.44 -65.62 14.43
CA GLU A 473 -37.43 -66.82 15.29
C GLU A 473 -38.76 -67.00 16.04
N GLU A 474 -39.45 -65.92 16.45
CA GLU A 474 -40.82 -66.07 16.99
C GLU A 474 -41.82 -66.51 15.93
N GLU A 475 -41.76 -65.93 14.74
CA GLU A 475 -42.77 -66.17 13.71
C GLU A 475 -42.64 -67.57 13.09
N ALA A 476 -41.41 -68.08 12.89
CA ALA A 476 -41.15 -69.47 12.51
C ALA A 476 -41.69 -70.49 13.54
N LEU A 477 -41.67 -70.13 14.82
CA LEU A 477 -42.19 -70.96 15.91
C LEU A 477 -43.69 -70.74 16.19
N LYS A 478 -44.30 -69.63 15.74
CA LYS A 478 -45.76 -69.51 15.54
C LYS A 478 -46.24 -70.34 14.34
N GLU A 479 -45.43 -70.47 13.30
CA GLU A 479 -45.67 -71.43 12.21
C GLU A 479 -45.59 -72.88 12.74
N LYS A 480 -44.67 -73.16 13.68
CA LYS A 480 -44.66 -74.42 14.46
C LYS A 480 -45.89 -74.57 15.36
N GLU A 481 -46.48 -73.49 15.85
CA GLU A 481 -47.76 -73.48 16.58
C GLU A 481 -48.94 -73.85 15.65
N LYS A 482 -48.93 -73.40 14.38
CA LYS A 482 -49.87 -73.83 13.33
C LYS A 482 -49.66 -75.28 12.89
N ALA A 483 -48.41 -75.75 12.81
CA ALA A 483 -48.12 -77.18 12.68
C ALA A 483 -48.62 -77.96 13.92
N GLY A 484 -48.64 -77.31 15.09
CA GLY A 484 -49.31 -77.76 16.30
C GLY A 484 -50.84 -77.82 16.18
N THR A 485 -51.50 -76.91 15.44
CA THR A 485 -52.94 -77.04 15.14
C THR A 485 -53.23 -78.11 14.08
N ALA A 486 -52.38 -78.30 13.08
CA ALA A 486 -52.45 -79.49 12.21
C ALA A 486 -52.21 -80.79 12.98
N ALA A 487 -51.39 -80.76 14.05
CA ALA A 487 -51.27 -81.87 14.99
C ALA A 487 -52.49 -82.04 15.91
N LYS A 488 -53.30 -80.99 16.12
CA LYS A 488 -54.63 -81.08 16.75
C LYS A 488 -55.69 -81.64 15.80
N GLU A 489 -55.59 -81.38 14.50
CA GLU A 489 -56.40 -82.04 13.47
C GLU A 489 -56.01 -83.52 13.30
N ALA A 490 -54.74 -83.87 13.57
CA ALA A 490 -54.30 -85.26 13.73
C ALA A 490 -54.72 -85.88 15.09
N GLU A 491 -55.20 -85.08 16.04
CA GLU A 491 -55.78 -85.50 17.33
C GLU A 491 -57.30 -85.67 17.22
N THR A 492 -58.00 -84.89 16.39
CA THR A 492 -59.39 -85.22 15.97
C THR A 492 -59.42 -86.41 15.01
N ALA A 493 -58.44 -86.55 14.11
CA ALA A 493 -58.25 -87.80 13.36
C ALA A 493 -57.84 -88.99 14.25
N ALA A 494 -57.48 -88.74 15.52
CA ALA A 494 -57.29 -89.80 16.51
C ALA A 494 -58.59 -90.15 17.27
N GLU A 495 -59.75 -89.56 16.96
CA GLU A 495 -61.06 -89.91 17.58
C GLU A 495 -61.47 -91.37 17.33
N ASP A 496 -60.87 -92.04 16.34
CA ASP A 496 -60.73 -93.51 16.32
C ASP A 496 -59.77 -94.01 17.44
N ILE A 497 -60.04 -93.66 18.71
CA ILE A 497 -59.24 -94.09 19.87
C ILE A 497 -59.52 -95.56 20.16
N VAL A 498 -58.70 -96.46 19.59
CA VAL A 498 -58.73 -97.90 19.92
C VAL A 498 -57.72 -98.26 21.03
N SER A 499 -56.91 -97.32 21.55
CA SER A 499 -55.95 -97.62 22.64
C SER A 499 -55.52 -96.44 23.51
N GLU A 500 -55.10 -96.75 24.73
CA GLU A 500 -54.54 -95.82 25.73
C GLU A 500 -53.20 -95.19 25.29
N GLY A 501 -52.41 -95.90 24.49
CA GLY A 501 -51.10 -95.45 24.01
C GLY A 501 -51.15 -94.29 23.00
N THR A 502 -52.28 -94.10 22.32
CA THR A 502 -52.48 -93.01 21.34
C THR A 502 -52.59 -91.66 22.04
N LEU A 503 -53.42 -91.58 23.08
CA LEU A 503 -53.70 -90.37 23.87
C LEU A 503 -52.43 -89.79 24.53
N ALA A 504 -51.54 -90.66 25.02
CA ALA A 504 -50.27 -90.24 25.64
C ALA A 504 -49.29 -89.60 24.65
N LYS A 505 -49.28 -90.04 23.38
CA LYS A 505 -48.46 -89.47 22.30
C LYS A 505 -48.95 -88.08 21.89
N VAL A 506 -50.27 -87.92 21.81
CA VAL A 506 -50.94 -86.66 21.46
C VAL A 506 -50.64 -85.58 22.49
N LYS A 507 -50.90 -85.83 23.79
CA LYS A 507 -50.61 -84.87 24.86
C LYS A 507 -49.15 -84.38 24.87
N ARG A 508 -48.20 -85.29 24.61
CA ARG A 508 -46.76 -84.94 24.51
C ARG A 508 -46.50 -83.95 23.38
N LYS A 509 -46.94 -84.26 22.16
CA LYS A 509 -46.79 -83.36 21.00
C LYS A 509 -47.45 -81.98 21.21
N ALA A 510 -48.60 -81.94 21.87
CA ALA A 510 -49.28 -80.68 22.20
C ALA A 510 -48.47 -79.83 23.21
N GLN A 511 -47.83 -80.46 24.21
CA GLN A 511 -46.89 -79.78 25.11
C GLN A 511 -45.63 -79.32 24.38
N ASP A 512 -45.03 -80.16 23.53
CA ASP A 512 -43.80 -79.83 22.78
C ASP A 512 -44.01 -78.66 21.79
N ALA A 513 -45.20 -78.56 21.18
CA ALA A 513 -45.59 -77.43 20.33
C ALA A 513 -45.76 -76.14 21.15
N SER A 514 -46.51 -76.19 22.26
CA SER A 514 -46.73 -75.04 23.14
C SER A 514 -45.45 -74.52 23.79
N ALA A 515 -44.56 -75.42 24.25
CA ALA A 515 -43.26 -75.04 24.79
C ALA A 515 -42.41 -74.30 23.75
N ALA A 516 -42.44 -74.76 22.49
CA ALA A 516 -41.69 -74.13 21.41
C ALA A 516 -42.26 -72.76 21.00
N ALA A 517 -43.59 -72.59 20.96
CA ALA A 517 -44.24 -71.31 20.69
C ALA A 517 -44.05 -70.27 21.83
N ASN A 518 -43.79 -70.72 23.06
CA ASN A 518 -43.41 -69.82 24.15
C ASN A 518 -41.91 -69.44 24.12
N ALA A 519 -41.03 -70.38 23.73
CA ALA A 519 -39.62 -70.08 23.47
C ALA A 519 -39.48 -69.05 22.32
N ALA A 520 -40.30 -69.19 21.27
CA ALA A 520 -40.52 -68.21 20.20
C ALA A 520 -40.68 -66.79 20.74
N LYS A 521 -41.67 -66.62 21.62
CA LYS A 521 -42.11 -65.31 22.10
C LYS A 521 -41.06 -64.64 22.98
N THR A 522 -40.21 -65.46 23.59
CA THR A 522 -39.03 -65.03 24.32
C THR A 522 -37.91 -64.57 23.37
N ALA A 523 -37.65 -65.29 22.27
CA ALA A 523 -36.64 -64.93 21.28
C ALA A 523 -36.93 -63.56 20.64
N ARG A 524 -38.13 -63.35 20.07
CA ARG A 524 -38.50 -62.05 19.47
C ARG A 524 -38.53 -60.91 20.46
N THR A 525 -38.95 -61.14 21.70
CA THR A 525 -38.96 -60.04 22.68
C THR A 525 -37.53 -59.55 22.95
N LYS A 526 -36.54 -60.47 23.06
CA LYS A 526 -35.11 -60.13 23.14
C LYS A 526 -34.61 -59.44 21.86
N ALA A 527 -35.07 -59.91 20.71
CA ALA A 527 -34.76 -59.32 19.42
C ALA A 527 -35.23 -57.87 19.31
N GLU A 528 -36.50 -57.62 19.64
CA GLU A 528 -37.09 -56.29 19.59
C GLU A 528 -36.50 -55.37 20.69
N ILE A 529 -35.88 -55.93 21.73
CA ILE A 529 -35.07 -55.21 22.73
C ILE A 529 -33.68 -54.80 22.20
N ALA A 530 -33.05 -55.59 21.33
CA ALA A 530 -31.62 -55.42 20.99
C ALA A 530 -31.21 -54.16 20.15
N ALA A 531 -32.14 -53.31 19.67
CA ALA A 531 -31.81 -52.10 18.86
C ALA A 531 -32.99 -51.13 18.54
N GLU A 532 -33.69 -50.44 19.44
CA GLU A 532 -33.70 -50.36 20.88
C GLU A 532 -32.32 -50.20 21.54
N GLU A 533 -31.63 -51.25 21.99
CA GLU A 533 -30.29 -51.15 22.59
C GLU A 533 -29.27 -50.40 21.70
N ALA A 534 -29.00 -50.89 20.48
CA ALA A 534 -28.26 -50.16 19.44
C ALA A 534 -28.78 -48.75 19.13
N LYS A 535 -30.10 -48.56 19.10
CA LYS A 535 -30.67 -47.24 18.76
C LYS A 535 -30.29 -46.22 19.83
N ALA A 536 -30.14 -46.66 21.08
CA ALA A 536 -29.56 -45.85 22.14
C ALA A 536 -28.02 -45.74 22.04
N GLN A 537 -27.29 -46.82 21.71
CA GLN A 537 -25.82 -46.78 21.59
C GLN A 537 -25.35 -45.95 20.37
N ALA A 538 -26.04 -45.99 19.24
CA ALA A 538 -25.79 -45.13 18.08
C ALA A 538 -26.09 -43.66 18.38
N ALA A 539 -27.20 -43.37 19.08
CA ALA A 539 -27.52 -42.02 19.56
C ALA A 539 -26.48 -41.49 20.58
N LYS A 540 -25.95 -42.36 21.44
CA LYS A 540 -24.80 -42.05 22.31
C LYS A 540 -23.55 -41.67 21.49
N THR A 541 -23.23 -42.42 20.43
CA THR A 541 -22.11 -42.11 19.53
C THR A 541 -22.31 -40.79 18.78
N GLU A 542 -23.52 -40.54 18.26
CA GLU A 542 -23.89 -39.27 17.60
C GLU A 542 -23.77 -38.08 18.57
N ALA A 543 -24.23 -38.23 19.81
CA ALA A 543 -24.14 -37.20 20.83
C ALA A 543 -22.69 -36.92 21.28
N GLU A 544 -21.86 -37.97 21.45
CA GLU A 544 -20.42 -37.81 21.73
C GLU A 544 -19.68 -37.15 20.56
N ALA A 545 -20.02 -37.45 19.31
CA ALA A 545 -19.46 -36.77 18.14
C ALA A 545 -19.84 -35.27 18.11
N ALA A 546 -21.11 -34.94 18.38
CA ALA A 546 -21.57 -33.56 18.48
C ALA A 546 -20.86 -32.79 19.61
N LYS A 547 -20.70 -33.40 20.78
CA LYS A 547 -19.91 -32.89 21.91
C LYS A 547 -18.44 -32.63 21.53
N VAL A 548 -17.79 -33.54 20.80
CA VAL A 548 -16.39 -33.35 20.36
C VAL A 548 -16.27 -32.14 19.43
N ALA A 549 -17.17 -32.01 18.46
CA ALA A 549 -17.21 -30.86 17.56
C ALA A 549 -17.52 -29.54 18.32
N ALA A 550 -18.47 -29.55 19.25
CA ALA A 550 -18.78 -28.38 20.08
C ALA A 550 -17.59 -27.94 20.95
N ASN A 551 -16.79 -28.88 21.47
CA ASN A 551 -15.58 -28.55 22.23
C ASN A 551 -14.44 -28.05 21.34
N ALA A 552 -14.36 -28.49 20.08
CA ALA A 552 -13.44 -27.90 19.10
C ALA A 552 -13.85 -26.45 18.76
N ALA A 553 -15.15 -26.22 18.54
CA ALA A 553 -15.72 -24.88 18.33
C ALA A 553 -15.44 -23.94 19.52
N LYS A 554 -15.71 -24.38 20.76
CA LYS A 554 -15.31 -23.65 21.98
C LYS A 554 -13.83 -23.25 21.97
N GLY A 555 -12.94 -24.17 21.62
CA GLY A 555 -11.49 -23.91 21.56
C GLY A 555 -11.11 -22.88 20.49
N GLU A 556 -11.78 -22.90 19.34
CA GLU A 556 -11.57 -21.93 18.26
C GLU A 556 -12.09 -20.53 18.63
N ALA A 557 -13.31 -20.42 19.19
CA ALA A 557 -13.85 -19.15 19.65
C ALA A 557 -12.99 -18.54 20.77
N GLN A 558 -12.56 -19.35 21.74
CA GLN A 558 -11.70 -18.89 22.84
C GLN A 558 -10.31 -18.46 22.34
N LYS A 559 -9.77 -19.08 21.29
CA LYS A 559 -8.55 -18.62 20.62
C LYS A 559 -8.75 -17.23 20.00
N VAL A 560 -9.82 -17.03 19.21
CA VAL A 560 -10.16 -15.75 18.57
C VAL A 560 -10.37 -14.63 19.60
N ALA A 561 -11.09 -14.91 20.70
CA ALA A 561 -11.26 -13.96 21.79
C ALA A 561 -9.93 -13.55 22.45
N ASN A 562 -9.05 -14.52 22.73
CA ASN A 562 -7.74 -14.26 23.33
C ASN A 562 -6.77 -13.48 22.41
N GLU A 563 -6.84 -13.71 21.10
CA GLU A 563 -5.98 -13.06 20.09
C GLU A 563 -6.46 -11.64 19.78
N SER A 564 -7.77 -11.44 19.60
CA SER A 564 -8.38 -10.11 19.37
C SER A 564 -8.36 -9.21 20.62
N LYS A 565 -8.56 -9.81 21.81
CA LYS A 565 -8.87 -9.13 23.09
C LYS A 565 -10.22 -8.40 23.08
N SER A 566 -11.09 -8.74 22.14
CA SER A 566 -12.42 -8.13 22.00
C SER A 566 -13.38 -8.65 23.08
N ALA A 567 -14.02 -7.74 23.82
CA ALA A 567 -15.03 -8.13 24.81
C ALA A 567 -16.26 -8.78 24.14
N GLU A 568 -16.55 -8.40 22.90
CA GLU A 568 -17.63 -8.93 22.07
C GLU A 568 -17.30 -10.34 21.56
N ALA A 569 -16.09 -10.57 21.03
CA ALA A 569 -15.64 -11.91 20.68
C ALA A 569 -15.54 -12.83 21.92
N GLN A 570 -15.23 -12.28 23.10
CA GLN A 570 -15.23 -13.04 24.35
C GLN A 570 -16.64 -13.47 24.79
N LYS A 571 -17.65 -12.61 24.67
CA LYS A 571 -19.07 -13.01 24.88
C LYS A 571 -19.50 -14.12 23.93
N ALA A 572 -19.05 -14.08 22.67
CA ALA A 572 -19.30 -15.17 21.71
C ALA A 572 -18.56 -16.46 22.10
N ALA A 573 -17.33 -16.39 22.61
CA ALA A 573 -16.60 -17.54 23.13
C ALA A 573 -17.23 -18.13 24.42
N GLU A 574 -17.83 -17.29 25.26
CA GLU A 574 -18.60 -17.72 26.44
C GLU A 574 -19.84 -18.51 26.01
N LYS A 575 -20.63 -18.03 25.04
CA LYS A 575 -21.74 -18.79 24.44
C LYS A 575 -21.29 -20.11 23.81
N ALA A 576 -20.18 -20.11 23.06
CA ALA A 576 -19.61 -21.34 22.50
C ALA A 576 -19.23 -22.34 23.61
N SER A 577 -18.81 -21.85 24.77
CA SER A 577 -18.53 -22.66 25.97
C SER A 577 -19.80 -23.20 26.65
N GLU A 578 -20.87 -22.41 26.76
CA GLU A 578 -22.18 -22.84 27.29
C GLU A 578 -22.82 -23.91 26.39
N ALA A 579 -22.80 -23.70 25.07
CA ALA A 579 -23.27 -24.65 24.08
C ALA A 579 -22.44 -25.95 24.08
N ALA A 580 -21.11 -25.87 24.16
CA ALA A 580 -20.25 -27.05 24.31
C ALA A 580 -20.47 -27.81 25.63
N THR A 581 -20.80 -27.10 26.71
CA THR A 581 -21.16 -27.71 28.00
C THR A 581 -22.50 -28.43 27.89
N THR A 582 -23.50 -27.80 27.27
CA THR A 582 -24.81 -28.39 26.99
C THR A 582 -24.68 -29.65 26.13
N ALA A 583 -23.90 -29.61 25.04
CA ALA A 583 -23.61 -30.80 24.23
C ALA A 583 -22.97 -31.93 25.05
N GLY A 584 -22.08 -31.59 25.99
CA GLY A 584 -21.49 -32.53 26.94
C GLY A 584 -22.50 -33.18 27.89
N GLU A 585 -23.39 -32.41 28.50
CA GLU A 585 -24.46 -32.92 29.37
C GLU A 585 -25.42 -33.83 28.61
N LYS A 586 -25.83 -33.43 27.40
CA LYS A 586 -26.75 -34.21 26.56
C LYS A 586 -26.11 -35.50 26.05
N ALA A 587 -24.83 -35.50 25.72
CA ALA A 587 -24.07 -36.72 25.43
C ALA A 587 -23.97 -37.65 26.66
N ALA A 588 -23.71 -37.11 27.85
CA ALA A 588 -23.70 -37.89 29.10
C ALA A 588 -25.10 -38.46 29.43
N ALA A 589 -26.18 -37.73 29.14
CA ALA A 589 -27.56 -38.21 29.28
C ALA A 589 -27.87 -39.34 28.26
N ALA A 590 -27.51 -39.17 26.99
CA ALA A 590 -27.65 -40.20 25.96
C ALA A 590 -26.88 -41.49 26.33
N ALA A 591 -25.62 -41.34 26.77
CA ALA A 591 -24.80 -42.43 27.28
C ALA A 591 -25.43 -43.15 28.47
N THR A 592 -25.88 -42.39 29.47
CA THR A 592 -26.55 -42.93 30.66
C THR A 592 -27.83 -43.69 30.30
N VAL A 593 -28.62 -43.21 29.34
CA VAL A 593 -29.84 -43.90 28.88
C VAL A 593 -29.51 -45.17 28.09
N ALA A 594 -28.47 -45.16 27.26
CA ALA A 594 -28.01 -46.30 26.47
C ALA A 594 -27.38 -47.42 27.32
N ASP A 595 -26.54 -47.08 28.29
CA ASP A 595 -25.91 -48.08 29.17
C ASP A 595 -26.92 -48.65 30.18
N ASN A 596 -27.92 -47.85 30.58
CA ASN A 596 -29.11 -48.35 31.25
C ASN A 596 -30.07 -49.15 30.33
N ALA A 597 -29.92 -49.12 29.01
CA ALA A 597 -30.65 -49.99 28.10
C ALA A 597 -30.01 -51.39 28.13
N THR A 598 -28.68 -51.45 27.96
CA THR A 598 -27.86 -52.67 28.04
C THR A 598 -27.98 -53.40 29.39
N SER A 599 -27.94 -52.68 30.52
CA SER A 599 -27.91 -53.30 31.85
C SER A 599 -29.14 -54.13 32.24
N VAL A 600 -30.31 -53.88 31.62
CA VAL A 600 -31.58 -54.61 31.88
C VAL A 600 -32.12 -55.35 30.65
N SER A 601 -31.34 -55.48 29.58
CA SER A 601 -31.73 -56.18 28.33
C SER A 601 -32.29 -57.60 28.57
N ASN A 602 -31.83 -58.29 29.62
CA ASN A 602 -32.29 -59.63 30.01
C ASN A 602 -33.63 -59.70 30.78
N THR A 603 -34.16 -58.57 31.26
CA THR A 603 -35.37 -58.52 32.13
C THR A 603 -36.37 -57.42 31.77
N ALA A 604 -36.02 -56.49 30.88
CA ALA A 604 -36.89 -55.41 30.43
C ALA A 604 -38.06 -55.89 29.54
N THR A 605 -39.08 -55.05 29.40
CA THR A 605 -40.13 -55.21 28.38
C THR A 605 -39.79 -54.37 27.15
N LEU A 606 -40.24 -54.81 25.97
CA LEU A 606 -40.04 -54.06 24.72
C LEU A 606 -40.43 -52.58 24.82
N SER A 607 -41.55 -52.29 25.49
CA SER A 607 -42.04 -50.92 25.68
C SER A 607 -41.05 -50.02 26.43
N THR A 608 -40.38 -50.50 27.47
CA THR A 608 -39.43 -49.69 28.26
C THR A 608 -38.11 -49.50 27.53
N MET A 609 -37.72 -50.43 26.66
CA MET A 609 -36.57 -50.27 25.77
C MET A 609 -36.85 -49.30 24.62
N GLN A 610 -38.06 -49.30 24.05
CA GLN A 610 -38.48 -48.30 23.06
C GLN A 610 -38.50 -46.88 23.65
N GLU A 611 -38.98 -46.73 24.89
CA GLU A 611 -38.95 -45.45 25.59
C GLU A 611 -37.51 -44.95 25.82
N LYS A 612 -36.59 -45.81 26.28
CA LYS A 612 -35.17 -45.48 26.44
C LYS A 612 -34.50 -45.10 25.12
N ALA A 613 -34.69 -45.91 24.08
CA ALA A 613 -34.07 -45.69 22.78
C ALA A 613 -34.56 -44.40 22.09
N ASN A 614 -35.82 -44.01 22.30
CA ASN A 614 -36.32 -42.72 21.85
C ASN A 614 -35.73 -41.57 22.67
N LYS A 615 -35.63 -41.68 24.01
CA LYS A 615 -35.01 -40.66 24.87
C LYS A 615 -33.53 -40.42 24.54
N ALA A 616 -32.77 -41.48 24.24
CA ALA A 616 -31.38 -41.36 23.79
C ALA A 616 -31.28 -40.58 22.46
N VAL A 617 -32.17 -40.85 21.49
CA VAL A 617 -32.23 -40.11 20.21
C VAL A 617 -32.63 -38.64 20.41
N GLU A 618 -33.55 -38.31 21.31
CA GLU A 618 -33.84 -36.90 21.59
C GLU A 618 -32.64 -36.19 22.24
N HIS A 619 -31.93 -36.84 23.19
CA HIS A 619 -30.69 -36.28 23.73
C HIS A 619 -29.57 -36.12 22.68
N ALA A 620 -29.49 -37.00 21.67
CA ALA A 620 -28.56 -36.84 20.56
C ALA A 620 -28.89 -35.61 19.69
N LYS A 621 -30.18 -35.36 19.41
CA LYS A 621 -30.61 -34.12 18.73
C LYS A 621 -30.32 -32.88 19.56
N GLU A 622 -30.55 -32.92 20.87
CA GLU A 622 -30.24 -31.81 21.77
C GLU A 622 -28.71 -31.52 21.76
N ALA A 623 -27.86 -32.56 21.78
CA ALA A 623 -26.42 -32.40 21.62
C ALA A 623 -26.02 -31.85 20.24
N LYS A 624 -26.70 -32.30 19.16
CA LYS A 624 -26.46 -31.84 17.79
C LYS A 624 -26.92 -30.39 17.55
N LYS A 625 -28.01 -29.95 18.19
CA LYS A 625 -28.38 -28.52 18.24
C LYS A 625 -27.28 -27.70 18.93
N ALA A 626 -26.85 -28.12 20.13
CA ALA A 626 -25.82 -27.44 20.90
C ALA A 626 -24.44 -27.41 20.20
N GLN A 627 -24.11 -28.41 19.36
CA GLN A 627 -22.98 -28.32 18.44
C GLN A 627 -23.13 -27.15 17.47
N ILE A 628 -24.28 -27.02 16.80
CA ILE A 628 -24.51 -26.00 15.78
C ILE A 628 -24.52 -24.60 16.40
N GLU A 629 -25.07 -24.44 17.60
CA GLU A 629 -25.01 -23.19 18.38
C GLU A 629 -23.56 -22.79 18.71
N ALA A 630 -22.72 -23.75 19.14
CA ALA A 630 -21.29 -23.49 19.36
C ALA A 630 -20.54 -23.12 18.07
N GLU A 631 -20.86 -23.78 16.96
CA GLU A 631 -20.27 -23.50 15.64
C GLU A 631 -20.70 -22.14 15.08
N ILE A 632 -21.93 -21.67 15.34
CA ILE A 632 -22.37 -20.31 14.97
C ILE A 632 -21.66 -19.26 15.84
N ALA A 633 -21.53 -19.50 17.14
CA ALA A 633 -20.85 -18.58 18.05
C ALA A 633 -19.36 -18.38 17.71
N VAL A 634 -18.68 -19.39 17.16
CA VAL A 634 -17.33 -19.26 16.55
C VAL A 634 -17.31 -18.26 15.41
N GLU A 635 -18.29 -18.33 14.49
CA GLU A 635 -18.36 -17.45 13.33
C GLU A 635 -18.69 -16.01 13.73
N VAL A 636 -19.55 -15.80 14.74
CA VAL A 636 -19.76 -14.47 15.35
C VAL A 636 -18.45 -13.93 15.93
N ALA A 637 -17.70 -14.72 16.71
CA ALA A 637 -16.43 -14.29 17.31
C ALA A 637 -15.39 -13.85 16.25
N LYS A 638 -15.30 -14.56 15.12
CA LYS A 638 -14.42 -14.20 13.99
C LYS A 638 -14.80 -12.86 13.35
N ILE A 639 -16.10 -12.59 13.21
CA ILE A 639 -16.54 -11.32 12.61
C ILE A 639 -16.37 -10.15 13.59
N GLU A 640 -16.51 -10.35 14.90
CA GLU A 640 -16.18 -9.32 15.90
C GLU A 640 -14.69 -8.95 15.85
N GLU A 641 -13.79 -9.94 15.76
CA GLU A 641 -12.35 -9.69 15.49
C GLU A 641 -12.16 -8.86 14.21
N HIS A 642 -12.78 -9.27 13.10
CA HIS A 642 -12.63 -8.58 11.81
C HIS A 642 -13.23 -7.16 11.84
N SER A 643 -14.30 -6.93 12.61
CA SER A 643 -14.93 -5.64 12.85
C SER A 643 -14.03 -4.71 13.65
N GLU A 644 -13.40 -5.21 14.72
CA GLU A 644 -12.51 -4.41 15.56
C GLU A 644 -11.18 -4.06 14.86
N VAL A 645 -10.59 -5.00 14.10
CA VAL A 645 -9.40 -4.72 13.27
C VAL A 645 -9.73 -3.70 12.18
N ALA A 646 -10.85 -3.86 11.47
CA ALA A 646 -11.27 -2.88 10.47
C ALA A 646 -11.52 -1.48 11.05
N GLN A 647 -12.01 -1.38 12.30
CA GLN A 647 -12.21 -0.10 12.96
C GLN A 647 -10.90 0.59 13.33
N LYS A 648 -9.87 -0.15 13.75
CA LYS A 648 -8.51 0.39 14.00
C LYS A 648 -7.86 0.90 12.71
N GLU A 649 -7.99 0.15 11.62
CA GLU A 649 -7.51 0.52 10.29
C GLU A 649 -8.22 1.79 9.75
N VAL A 650 -9.53 1.94 10.00
CA VAL A 650 -10.27 3.17 9.71
C VAL A 650 -9.71 4.35 10.49
N GLU A 651 -9.43 4.20 11.79
CA GLU A 651 -8.83 5.29 12.56
C GLU A 651 -7.45 5.71 12.02
N GLU A 652 -6.62 4.77 11.54
CA GLU A 652 -5.32 5.10 10.93
C GLU A 652 -5.50 5.80 9.58
N ALA A 653 -6.46 5.37 8.75
CA ALA A 653 -6.83 6.03 7.51
C ALA A 653 -7.33 7.47 7.74
N GLU A 654 -8.20 7.69 8.73
CA GLU A 654 -8.71 9.01 9.10
C GLU A 654 -7.60 9.93 9.67
N LYS A 655 -6.69 9.39 10.50
CA LYS A 655 -5.52 10.13 11.01
C LYS A 655 -4.57 10.54 9.88
N ALA A 656 -4.39 9.70 8.86
CA ALA A 656 -3.62 10.03 7.66
C ALA A 656 -4.34 11.10 6.80
N ASN A 657 -5.64 10.94 6.56
CA ASN A 657 -6.46 11.91 5.85
C ASN A 657 -6.45 13.29 6.54
N ALA A 658 -6.53 13.35 7.87
CA ALA A 658 -6.43 14.58 8.66
C ALA A 658 -5.09 15.33 8.44
N LYS A 659 -3.96 14.61 8.42
CA LYS A 659 -2.64 15.17 8.08
C LYS A 659 -2.59 15.73 6.65
N ALA A 660 -3.11 15.00 5.67
CA ALA A 660 -3.19 15.46 4.28
C ALA A 660 -4.08 16.72 4.15
N LYS A 661 -5.17 16.78 4.92
CA LYS A 661 -6.05 17.95 5.02
C LYS A 661 -5.37 19.15 5.66
N GLN A 662 -4.50 18.96 6.66
CA GLN A 662 -3.65 20.01 7.26
C GLN A 662 -2.55 20.50 6.30
N ALA A 663 -1.95 19.62 5.50
CA ALA A 663 -0.85 19.99 4.61
C ALA A 663 -1.26 21.03 3.53
N ALA A 664 -2.51 20.98 3.05
CA ALA A 664 -3.00 21.88 1.99
C ALA A 664 -2.98 23.39 2.35
N PRO A 665 -3.58 23.87 3.46
CA PRO A 665 -3.49 25.28 3.84
C PRO A 665 -2.04 25.74 4.12
N GLU A 666 -1.20 24.89 4.72
CA GLU A 666 0.22 25.21 4.92
C GLU A 666 0.99 25.37 3.59
N ALA A 667 0.65 24.57 2.57
CA ALA A 667 1.21 24.71 1.22
C ALA A 667 0.72 25.99 0.54
N GLN A 668 -0.58 26.30 0.65
CA GLN A 668 -1.16 27.52 0.10
C GLN A 668 -0.55 28.79 0.73
N GLU A 669 -0.30 28.78 2.04
CA GLU A 669 0.37 29.89 2.72
C GLU A 669 1.83 30.03 2.25
N ALA A 670 2.61 28.95 2.25
CA ALA A 670 4.00 28.96 1.80
C ALA A 670 4.13 29.44 0.34
N LYS A 671 3.28 28.98 -0.58
CA LYS A 671 3.18 29.49 -1.96
C LYS A 671 2.88 30.99 -2.00
N THR A 672 1.97 31.46 -1.16
CA THR A 672 1.64 32.89 -1.04
C THR A 672 2.83 33.72 -0.54
N GLN A 673 3.66 33.17 0.34
CA GLN A 673 4.92 33.80 0.76
C GLN A 673 5.93 33.87 -0.41
N THR A 674 6.06 32.80 -1.20
CA THR A 674 6.89 32.77 -2.43
C THR A 674 6.47 33.83 -3.44
N GLU A 675 5.16 33.97 -3.71
CA GLU A 675 4.64 35.00 -4.61
C GLU A 675 4.90 36.43 -4.10
N LYS A 676 4.78 36.66 -2.79
CA LYS A 676 5.09 37.97 -2.17
C LYS A 676 6.58 38.30 -2.34
N ALA A 677 7.47 37.34 -2.12
CA ALA A 677 8.91 37.52 -2.33
C ALA A 677 9.26 37.82 -3.80
N ALA A 678 8.59 37.17 -4.76
CA ALA A 678 8.77 37.43 -6.18
C ALA A 678 8.31 38.85 -6.59
N LYS A 679 7.14 39.29 -6.12
CA LYS A 679 6.61 40.65 -6.37
C LYS A 679 7.52 41.74 -5.76
N ALA A 680 8.12 41.48 -4.61
CA ALA A 680 9.14 42.38 -4.03
C ALA A 680 10.45 42.40 -4.86
N ALA A 681 10.88 41.26 -5.41
CA ALA A 681 12.06 41.17 -6.27
C ALA A 681 11.85 41.91 -7.61
N GLU A 682 10.63 41.90 -8.16
CA GLU A 682 10.24 42.68 -9.34
C GLU A 682 10.39 44.19 -9.10
N MET A 683 9.95 44.71 -7.94
CA MET A 683 10.08 46.14 -7.60
C MET A 683 11.54 46.65 -7.58
N ILE A 684 12.50 45.79 -7.22
CA ILE A 684 13.94 46.10 -7.24
C ILE A 684 14.64 45.65 -8.54
N LYS A 685 13.87 45.30 -9.58
CA LYS A 685 14.35 44.86 -10.92
C LYS A 685 15.22 43.60 -10.89
N ALA A 686 14.96 42.70 -9.95
CA ALA A 686 15.61 41.39 -9.79
C ALA A 686 14.65 40.23 -10.16
N GLU A 687 13.73 40.52 -11.09
CA GLU A 687 12.54 39.75 -11.44
C GLU A 687 12.80 38.26 -11.75
N ASP A 688 13.90 37.96 -12.45
CA ASP A 688 14.21 36.60 -12.92
C ASP A 688 14.72 35.66 -11.83
N LEU A 689 15.06 36.16 -10.63
CA LEU A 689 15.59 35.30 -9.55
C LEU A 689 14.52 34.42 -8.89
N ALA A 690 13.29 34.93 -8.77
CA ALA A 690 12.24 34.33 -7.94
C ALA A 690 11.13 33.60 -8.72
N LYS A 691 10.98 33.84 -10.03
CA LYS A 691 9.96 33.18 -10.88
C LYS A 691 10.01 31.65 -10.79
N THR A 692 11.21 31.08 -10.83
CA THR A 692 11.43 29.63 -10.74
C THR A 692 10.92 29.03 -9.43
N GLU A 693 11.05 29.74 -8.31
CA GLU A 693 10.53 29.28 -7.02
C GLU A 693 8.99 29.35 -6.98
N VAL A 694 8.37 30.34 -7.63
CA VAL A 694 6.91 30.43 -7.75
C VAL A 694 6.35 29.27 -8.59
N GLU A 695 7.03 28.87 -9.67
CA GLU A 695 6.67 27.70 -10.48
C GLU A 695 6.81 26.39 -9.67
N ILE A 696 7.93 26.21 -8.95
CA ILE A 696 8.16 25.05 -8.08
C ILE A 696 7.11 24.97 -6.97
N ALA A 697 6.84 26.09 -6.28
CA ALA A 697 5.83 26.18 -5.24
C ALA A 697 4.41 25.90 -5.80
N THR A 698 4.13 26.32 -7.03
CA THR A 698 2.83 26.07 -7.68
C THR A 698 2.66 24.60 -8.10
N LYS A 699 3.69 23.92 -8.64
CA LYS A 699 3.58 22.47 -8.92
C LYS A 699 3.39 21.70 -7.60
N ALA A 700 4.23 21.97 -6.61
CA ALA A 700 4.22 21.22 -5.35
C ALA A 700 2.97 21.50 -4.49
N GLU A 701 2.38 22.70 -4.53
CA GLU A 701 1.08 22.96 -3.88
C GLU A 701 -0.06 22.19 -4.56
N LYS A 702 -0.04 22.05 -5.89
CA LYS A 702 -0.98 21.14 -6.58
C LYS A 702 -0.73 19.68 -6.21
N GLU A 703 0.52 19.23 -6.11
CA GLU A 703 0.84 17.87 -5.66
C GLU A 703 0.31 17.58 -4.25
N VAL A 704 0.28 18.58 -3.34
CA VAL A 704 -0.38 18.46 -2.03
C VAL A 704 -1.90 18.37 -2.16
N ALA A 705 -2.51 19.19 -3.02
CA ALA A 705 -3.95 19.21 -3.22
C ALA A 705 -4.47 17.91 -3.86
N ASP A 706 -3.77 17.38 -4.87
CA ASP A 706 -4.08 16.11 -5.52
C ASP A 706 -3.94 14.95 -4.50
N ALA A 707 -2.81 14.86 -3.79
CA ALA A 707 -2.56 13.80 -2.80
C ALA A 707 -3.54 13.85 -1.60
N LYS A 708 -4.02 15.05 -1.22
CA LYS A 708 -5.10 15.22 -0.23
C LYS A 708 -6.41 14.63 -0.72
N MET A 709 -6.77 14.81 -1.99
CA MET A 709 -8.02 14.27 -2.54
C MET A 709 -7.99 12.74 -2.56
N GLU A 710 -6.86 12.15 -2.99
CA GLU A 710 -6.66 10.69 -2.97
C GLU A 710 -6.69 10.12 -1.54
N ALA A 711 -6.09 10.81 -0.56
CA ALA A 711 -6.16 10.40 0.85
C ALA A 711 -7.58 10.45 1.43
N ASP A 712 -8.45 11.33 0.91
CA ASP A 712 -9.85 11.44 1.34
C ASP A 712 -10.73 10.34 0.71
N GLU A 713 -10.46 9.97 -0.54
CA GLU A 713 -11.13 8.87 -1.25
C GLU A 713 -10.80 7.50 -0.62
N GLU A 714 -9.52 7.20 -0.40
CA GLU A 714 -9.07 5.95 0.26
C GLU A 714 -9.58 5.85 1.70
N SER A 715 -9.53 6.96 2.46
CA SER A 715 -10.10 7.03 3.81
C SER A 715 -11.62 6.81 3.82
N SER A 716 -12.33 7.26 2.79
CA SER A 716 -13.78 7.02 2.64
C SER A 716 -14.08 5.56 2.27
N GLU A 717 -13.30 4.93 1.39
CA GLU A 717 -13.45 3.51 1.08
C GLU A 717 -13.22 2.63 2.33
N ALA A 718 -12.19 2.94 3.15
CA ALA A 718 -11.96 2.22 4.40
C ALA A 718 -13.20 2.25 5.32
N VAL A 719 -13.81 3.43 5.51
CA VAL A 719 -15.03 3.61 6.32
C VAL A 719 -16.22 2.83 5.74
N GLU A 720 -16.47 2.90 4.43
CA GLU A 720 -17.55 2.16 3.79
C GLU A 720 -17.41 0.64 3.94
N LYS A 721 -16.20 0.10 3.74
CA LYS A 721 -15.97 -1.36 3.84
C LYS A 721 -15.99 -1.84 5.29
N ALA A 722 -15.52 -1.05 6.25
CA ALA A 722 -15.68 -1.34 7.68
C ALA A 722 -17.15 -1.36 8.11
N HIS A 723 -17.97 -0.43 7.60
CA HIS A 723 -19.43 -0.48 7.81
C HIS A 723 -20.05 -1.75 7.19
N ALA A 724 -19.60 -2.17 6.00
CA ALA A 724 -20.06 -3.41 5.38
C ALA A 724 -19.70 -4.67 6.19
N ILE A 725 -18.58 -4.68 6.92
CA ILE A 725 -18.22 -5.76 7.86
C ILE A 725 -19.21 -5.80 9.04
N LYS A 726 -19.56 -4.65 9.61
CA LYS A 726 -20.59 -4.56 10.66
C LYS A 726 -21.97 -5.04 10.19
N MET A 727 -22.28 -4.87 8.89
CA MET A 727 -23.48 -5.48 8.29
C MET A 727 -23.38 -7.02 8.17
N GLN A 728 -22.19 -7.61 7.97
CA GLN A 728 -22.03 -9.07 8.04
C GLN A 728 -22.15 -9.60 9.47
N LEU A 729 -21.61 -8.88 10.45
CA LEU A 729 -21.75 -9.19 11.88
C LEU A 729 -23.23 -9.27 12.29
N GLU A 730 -24.01 -8.26 11.87
CA GLU A 730 -25.45 -8.24 12.04
C GLU A 730 -26.17 -9.45 11.42
N LEU A 731 -25.65 -10.05 10.34
CA LEU A 731 -26.23 -11.26 9.74
C LEU A 731 -25.89 -12.52 10.55
N ALA A 732 -24.65 -12.67 11.01
CA ALA A 732 -24.26 -13.78 11.88
C ALA A 732 -25.00 -13.75 13.23
N ILE A 733 -25.19 -12.58 13.84
CA ILE A 733 -25.99 -12.40 15.06
C ILE A 733 -27.49 -12.70 14.83
N LYS A 734 -28.00 -12.54 13.60
CA LYS A 734 -29.38 -12.97 13.24
C LYS A 734 -29.46 -14.49 13.05
N ALA A 735 -28.44 -15.13 12.51
CA ALA A 735 -28.33 -16.58 12.42
C ALA A 735 -28.20 -17.24 13.81
N GLU A 736 -27.45 -16.62 14.73
CA GLU A 736 -27.36 -17.02 16.14
C GLU A 736 -28.74 -17.03 16.82
N LYS A 737 -29.47 -15.89 16.77
CA LYS A 737 -30.82 -15.77 17.36
C LYS A 737 -31.87 -16.67 16.71
N LYS A 738 -31.67 -17.04 15.44
CA LYS A 738 -32.44 -18.06 14.71
C LYS A 738 -32.14 -19.46 15.27
N ALA A 739 -30.90 -19.75 15.66
CA ALA A 739 -30.52 -21.02 16.26
C ALA A 739 -31.08 -21.22 17.68
N ASP A 740 -31.01 -20.20 18.54
CA ASP A 740 -31.54 -20.23 19.92
C ASP A 740 -32.97 -20.79 19.97
N THR A 741 -33.82 -20.36 19.03
CA THR A 741 -35.27 -20.62 19.03
C THR A 741 -35.72 -21.79 18.15
N GLU A 742 -34.90 -22.23 17.20
CA GLU A 742 -35.26 -23.30 16.25
C GLU A 742 -34.87 -24.70 16.80
N VAL A 743 -35.59 -25.74 16.36
CA VAL A 743 -35.38 -27.15 16.78
C VAL A 743 -35.27 -28.11 15.59
N ASP A 744 -35.54 -27.65 14.38
CA ASP A 744 -35.29 -28.37 13.13
C ASP A 744 -33.80 -28.29 12.75
N ILE A 745 -33.08 -29.41 12.91
CA ILE A 745 -31.64 -29.52 12.58
C ILE A 745 -31.33 -29.06 11.15
N THR A 746 -32.26 -29.20 10.19
CA THR A 746 -32.02 -28.78 8.80
C THR A 746 -31.90 -27.26 8.68
N LYS A 747 -32.76 -26.51 9.37
CA LYS A 747 -32.74 -25.04 9.43
C LYS A 747 -31.61 -24.50 10.30
N LEU A 748 -31.14 -25.28 11.27
CA LEU A 748 -29.98 -24.96 12.09
C LEU A 748 -28.69 -25.03 11.26
N GLU A 749 -28.50 -26.07 10.44
CA GLU A 749 -27.37 -26.12 9.48
C GLU A 749 -27.50 -25.03 8.39
N GLU A 750 -28.72 -24.60 8.00
CA GLU A 750 -28.91 -23.40 7.16
C GLU A 750 -28.45 -22.11 7.88
N ALA A 751 -28.82 -21.91 9.15
CA ALA A 751 -28.39 -20.75 9.95
C ALA A 751 -26.86 -20.71 10.13
N LYS A 752 -26.25 -21.87 10.41
CA LYS A 752 -24.79 -22.01 10.44
C LYS A 752 -24.14 -21.64 9.13
N LYS A 753 -24.73 -22.02 7.99
CA LYS A 753 -24.22 -21.59 6.69
C LYS A 753 -24.38 -20.07 6.49
N GLU A 754 -25.51 -19.48 6.88
CA GLU A 754 -25.70 -18.02 6.84
C GLU A 754 -24.61 -17.27 7.63
N ALA A 755 -24.18 -17.80 8.79
CA ALA A 755 -23.06 -17.27 9.57
C ALA A 755 -21.70 -17.47 8.87
N GLN A 756 -21.40 -18.67 8.37
CA GLN A 756 -20.13 -18.97 7.68
C GLN A 756 -19.94 -18.16 6.39
N ASP A 757 -21.00 -17.98 5.59
CA ASP A 757 -20.98 -17.13 4.40
C ASP A 757 -20.75 -15.65 4.80
N ALA A 758 -21.31 -15.19 5.92
CA ALA A 758 -21.07 -13.85 6.46
C ALA A 758 -19.61 -13.66 6.93
N THR A 759 -18.99 -14.64 7.60
CA THR A 759 -17.56 -14.58 7.99
C THR A 759 -16.65 -14.47 6.77
N LYS A 760 -16.93 -15.26 5.72
CA LYS A 760 -16.15 -15.20 4.48
C LYS A 760 -16.22 -13.82 3.83
N ASN A 761 -17.42 -13.23 3.76
CA ASN A 761 -17.61 -11.88 3.23
C ASN A 761 -16.89 -10.82 4.11
N ALA A 762 -16.99 -10.93 5.44
CA ALA A 762 -16.32 -10.02 6.36
C ALA A 762 -14.79 -10.05 6.20
N LYS A 763 -14.21 -11.22 5.99
CA LYS A 763 -12.77 -11.40 5.75
C LYS A 763 -12.31 -10.82 4.42
N GLU A 764 -13.11 -10.97 3.36
CA GLU A 764 -12.81 -10.37 2.05
C GLU A 764 -12.90 -8.84 2.12
N LEU A 765 -13.89 -8.29 2.84
CA LEU A 765 -14.01 -6.85 3.09
C LEU A 765 -12.86 -6.29 3.93
N LEU A 766 -12.41 -7.02 4.98
CA LEU A 766 -11.30 -6.61 5.84
C LEU A 766 -10.04 -6.36 5.01
N SER A 767 -9.71 -7.26 4.09
CA SER A 767 -8.55 -7.11 3.19
C SER A 767 -8.63 -5.86 2.30
N ILE A 768 -9.82 -5.29 2.06
CA ILE A 768 -9.99 -4.03 1.33
C ILE A 768 -9.77 -2.84 2.29
N VAL A 769 -10.29 -2.90 3.52
CA VAL A 769 -10.09 -1.86 4.55
C VAL A 769 -8.59 -1.65 4.81
N GLN A 770 -7.82 -2.73 5.03
CA GLN A 770 -6.37 -2.63 5.29
C GLN A 770 -5.60 -2.05 4.10
N LYS A 771 -6.02 -2.35 2.87
CA LYS A 771 -5.42 -1.80 1.65
C LYS A 771 -5.69 -0.29 1.54
N ALA A 772 -6.94 0.13 1.76
CA ALA A 772 -7.35 1.53 1.71
C ALA A 772 -6.68 2.37 2.83
N SER A 773 -6.57 1.82 4.04
CA SER A 773 -5.75 2.35 5.15
C SER A 773 -4.30 2.57 4.73
N THR A 774 -3.64 1.54 4.19
CA THR A 774 -2.25 1.62 3.69
C THR A 774 -2.07 2.69 2.61
N LEU A 775 -3.05 2.82 1.70
CA LEU A 775 -3.01 3.81 0.64
C LEU A 775 -3.22 5.23 1.17
N ALA A 776 -4.20 5.47 2.05
CA ALA A 776 -4.41 6.76 2.72
C ALA A 776 -3.14 7.23 3.46
N ILE A 777 -2.44 6.33 4.16
CA ILE A 777 -1.15 6.60 4.81
C ILE A 777 -0.07 7.01 3.79
N ALA A 778 0.03 6.30 2.66
CA ALA A 778 0.98 6.62 1.60
C ALA A 778 0.68 7.99 0.94
N LYS A 779 -0.59 8.28 0.63
CA LYS A 779 -1.02 9.56 0.06
C LYS A 779 -0.80 10.73 1.03
N SER A 780 -1.08 10.54 2.32
CA SER A 780 -0.74 11.51 3.37
C SER A 780 0.75 11.83 3.40
N LYS A 781 1.62 10.82 3.27
CA LYS A 781 3.07 11.02 3.25
C LYS A 781 3.54 11.76 1.99
N ASN A 782 2.85 11.56 0.86
CA ASN A 782 3.11 12.35 -0.36
C ASN A 782 2.71 13.83 -0.18
N ALA A 783 1.60 14.11 0.51
CA ALA A 783 1.24 15.48 0.90
C ALA A 783 2.28 16.12 1.84
N GLU A 784 2.76 15.40 2.87
CA GLU A 784 3.85 15.86 3.74
C GLU A 784 5.16 16.15 2.94
N ASN A 785 5.56 15.23 2.05
CA ASN A 785 6.75 15.40 1.19
C ASN A 785 6.64 16.59 0.23
N SER A 786 5.46 16.82 -0.36
CA SER A 786 5.26 17.93 -1.30
C SER A 786 5.12 19.27 -0.59
N LEU A 787 4.53 19.31 0.61
CA LEU A 787 4.52 20.49 1.47
C LEU A 787 5.94 20.97 1.79
N GLU A 788 6.87 20.06 2.06
CA GLU A 788 8.28 20.37 2.32
C GLU A 788 8.95 21.05 1.11
N LYS A 789 8.61 20.64 -0.12
CA LYS A 789 9.07 21.32 -1.35
C LYS A 789 8.58 22.78 -1.39
N VAL A 790 7.30 23.02 -1.10
CA VAL A 790 6.70 24.38 -1.12
C VAL A 790 7.34 25.26 -0.04
N LYS A 791 7.49 24.73 1.18
CA LYS A 791 8.15 25.44 2.30
C LYS A 791 9.60 25.79 1.97
N LYS A 792 10.36 24.89 1.34
CA LYS A 792 11.72 25.19 0.89
C LYS A 792 11.75 26.27 -0.20
N ALA A 793 10.87 26.20 -1.21
CA ALA A 793 10.79 27.20 -2.28
C ALA A 793 10.50 28.61 -1.73
N ALA A 794 9.64 28.73 -0.72
CA ALA A 794 9.37 30.01 -0.04
C ALA A 794 10.61 30.60 0.64
N GLU A 795 11.36 29.80 1.40
CA GLU A 795 12.59 30.24 2.07
C GLU A 795 13.73 30.54 1.06
N VAL A 796 13.81 29.81 -0.06
CA VAL A 796 14.73 30.13 -1.17
C VAL A 796 14.37 31.46 -1.83
N ALA A 797 13.09 31.71 -2.17
CA ALA A 797 12.65 32.97 -2.76
C ALA A 797 12.94 34.17 -1.85
N LYS A 798 12.69 34.00 -0.53
CA LYS A 798 13.02 34.97 0.52
C LYS A 798 14.53 35.25 0.62
N ALA A 799 15.38 34.23 0.54
CA ALA A 799 16.84 34.41 0.54
C ALA A 799 17.35 35.11 -0.74
N LYS A 800 16.76 34.79 -1.90
CA LYS A 800 17.06 35.44 -3.18
C LYS A 800 16.64 36.91 -3.21
N LEU A 801 15.48 37.24 -2.62
CA LEU A 801 15.05 38.63 -2.39
C LEU A 801 16.09 39.38 -1.55
N ALA A 802 16.44 38.85 -0.37
CA ALA A 802 17.41 39.49 0.52
C ALA A 802 18.79 39.71 -0.15
N LYS A 803 19.26 38.74 -0.94
CA LYS A 803 20.48 38.87 -1.78
C LYS A 803 20.36 40.05 -2.75
N ALA A 804 19.23 40.18 -3.44
CA ALA A 804 19.00 41.25 -4.40
C ALA A 804 18.88 42.63 -3.72
N GLU A 805 18.17 42.72 -2.60
CA GLU A 805 18.07 43.93 -1.78
C GLU A 805 19.45 44.39 -1.30
N ALA A 806 20.24 43.49 -0.70
CA ALA A 806 21.58 43.78 -0.18
C ALA A 806 22.51 44.32 -1.29
N LYS A 807 22.48 43.68 -2.47
CA LYS A 807 23.24 44.13 -3.64
C LYS A 807 22.83 45.54 -4.08
N ASN A 808 21.52 45.81 -4.19
CA ASN A 808 21.06 47.16 -4.55
C ASN A 808 21.50 48.21 -3.50
N GLN A 809 21.46 47.89 -2.19
CA GLN A 809 21.97 48.83 -1.18
C GLN A 809 23.47 49.10 -1.32
N ALA A 810 24.26 48.08 -1.66
CA ALA A 810 25.70 48.23 -1.89
C ALA A 810 26.02 49.06 -3.13
N ASP A 811 25.32 48.85 -4.25
CA ASP A 811 25.46 49.65 -5.46
C ASP A 811 25.03 51.12 -5.23
N GLU A 812 23.97 51.36 -4.46
CA GLU A 812 23.57 52.71 -4.04
C GLU A 812 24.60 53.37 -3.08
N ALA A 813 25.11 52.65 -2.08
CA ALA A 813 26.13 53.15 -1.16
C ALA A 813 27.41 53.53 -1.90
N LYS A 814 27.82 52.72 -2.88
CA LYS A 814 28.95 52.99 -3.77
C LYS A 814 28.72 54.22 -4.65
N ALA A 815 27.51 54.41 -5.18
CA ALA A 815 27.14 55.62 -5.92
C ALA A 815 27.07 56.88 -5.04
N ILE A 816 26.79 56.74 -3.74
CA ILE A 816 26.83 57.81 -2.74
C ILE A 816 28.30 58.19 -2.42
N ALA A 817 29.15 57.20 -2.15
CA ALA A 817 30.58 57.40 -1.87
C ALA A 817 31.31 58.08 -3.05
N ALA A 818 31.02 57.68 -4.29
CA ALA A 818 31.56 58.32 -5.48
C ALA A 818 31.20 59.82 -5.55
N LYS A 819 29.95 60.19 -5.23
CA LYS A 819 29.51 61.60 -5.19
C LYS A 819 30.14 62.38 -4.03
N ALA A 820 30.45 61.73 -2.91
CA ALA A 820 31.16 62.34 -1.78
C ALA A 820 32.62 62.68 -2.17
N ASP A 821 33.30 61.76 -2.82
CA ASP A 821 34.66 61.93 -3.35
C ASP A 821 34.73 63.05 -4.40
N GLU A 822 33.81 63.07 -5.38
CA GLU A 822 33.68 64.17 -6.36
C GLU A 822 33.45 65.53 -5.69
N LEU A 823 32.50 65.62 -4.73
CA LEU A 823 32.19 66.89 -4.05
C LEU A 823 33.37 67.39 -3.22
N SER A 824 34.05 66.53 -2.47
CA SER A 824 35.21 66.92 -1.66
C SER A 824 36.32 67.57 -2.52
N LYS A 825 36.59 67.00 -3.69
CA LYS A 825 37.57 67.48 -4.67
C LYS A 825 37.16 68.80 -5.32
N GLY A 826 35.87 69.04 -5.53
CA GLY A 826 35.31 70.25 -6.13
C GLY A 826 35.17 71.48 -5.20
N THR A 827 35.43 71.34 -3.89
CA THR A 827 35.22 72.42 -2.92
C THR A 827 36.10 73.66 -3.15
N LYS A 828 35.50 74.86 -3.06
CA LYS A 828 36.18 76.18 -3.00
C LYS A 828 36.25 76.72 -1.56
N ALA A 829 36.24 75.83 -0.58
CA ALA A 829 36.09 76.13 0.84
C ALA A 829 37.43 76.49 1.52
N SER A 830 37.39 76.84 2.81
CA SER A 830 38.58 77.01 3.65
C SER A 830 39.41 75.73 3.70
N THR A 831 40.74 75.85 3.88
CA THR A 831 41.66 74.71 3.98
C THR A 831 41.24 73.69 5.06
N ALA A 832 40.63 74.16 6.15
CA ALA A 832 40.13 73.33 7.25
C ALA A 832 38.75 72.70 6.99
N GLU A 833 37.94 73.29 6.10
CA GLU A 833 36.67 72.69 5.65
C GLU A 833 36.94 71.60 4.61
N LYS A 834 37.90 71.84 3.71
CA LYS A 834 38.32 70.85 2.71
C LYS A 834 38.84 69.56 3.35
N THR A 835 39.67 69.63 4.39
CA THR A 835 40.13 68.43 5.10
C THR A 835 39.02 67.69 5.83
N LYS A 836 37.97 68.37 6.31
CA LYS A 836 36.76 67.71 6.84
C LYS A 836 35.96 66.99 5.73
N ALA A 837 35.76 67.64 4.58
CA ALA A 837 35.06 67.03 3.45
C ALA A 837 35.83 65.82 2.87
N GLU A 838 37.16 65.89 2.79
CA GLU A 838 38.00 64.76 2.39
C GLU A 838 38.03 63.62 3.42
N ALA A 839 37.76 63.90 4.71
CA ALA A 839 37.64 62.87 5.74
C ALA A 839 36.27 62.15 5.65
N ALA A 840 35.17 62.89 5.58
CA ALA A 840 33.82 62.33 5.43
C ALA A 840 33.66 61.57 4.09
N ALA A 841 34.29 62.02 3.01
CA ALA A 841 34.31 61.26 1.74
C ALA A 841 35.02 59.90 1.85
N LYS A 842 36.05 59.79 2.71
CA LYS A 842 36.72 58.50 2.99
C LYS A 842 35.85 57.59 3.86
N GLU A 843 35.20 58.13 4.88
CA GLU A 843 34.29 57.35 5.72
C GLU A 843 33.08 56.85 4.92
N ALA A 844 32.50 57.67 4.04
CA ALA A 844 31.48 57.24 3.09
C ALA A 844 31.94 56.06 2.21
N ALA A 845 33.22 56.02 1.81
CA ALA A 845 33.80 54.90 1.07
C ALA A 845 34.01 53.65 1.94
N VAL A 846 34.39 53.79 3.22
CA VAL A 846 34.47 52.67 4.18
C VAL A 846 33.10 52.04 4.42
N GLN A 847 32.06 52.86 4.62
CA GLN A 847 30.69 52.39 4.78
C GLN A 847 30.16 51.74 3.49
N ALA A 848 30.54 52.24 2.31
CA ALA A 848 30.24 51.58 1.03
C ALA A 848 30.95 50.23 0.85
N THR A 849 32.19 50.06 1.35
CA THR A 849 32.82 48.73 1.39
C THR A 849 32.12 47.78 2.35
N LYS A 850 31.71 48.23 3.56
CA LYS A 850 30.91 47.39 4.46
C LYS A 850 29.62 46.92 3.78
N ALA A 851 28.89 47.81 3.09
CA ALA A 851 27.67 47.43 2.38
C ALA A 851 27.91 46.32 1.34
N ALA A 852 29.05 46.35 0.64
CA ALA A 852 29.44 45.30 -0.31
C ALA A 852 29.83 43.97 0.37
N ASP A 853 30.54 44.02 1.50
CA ASP A 853 30.89 42.82 2.28
C ASP A 853 29.64 42.11 2.81
N GLU A 854 28.65 42.86 3.32
CA GLU A 854 27.37 42.31 3.77
C GLU A 854 26.55 41.74 2.60
N ALA A 855 26.57 42.38 1.42
CA ALA A 855 25.95 41.81 0.21
C ALA A 855 26.61 40.46 -0.20
N GLY A 856 27.93 40.32 -0.03
CA GLY A 856 28.65 39.06 -0.22
C GLY A 856 28.25 37.97 0.79
N LYS A 857 27.96 38.33 2.05
CA LYS A 857 27.39 37.41 3.04
C LYS A 857 25.96 37.00 2.67
N ALA A 858 25.12 37.93 2.21
CA ALA A 858 23.75 37.66 1.76
C ALA A 858 23.74 36.69 0.56
N GLU A 859 24.64 36.88 -0.41
CA GLU A 859 24.84 35.96 -1.53
C GLU A 859 25.30 34.57 -1.07
N THR A 860 26.28 34.51 -0.15
CA THR A 860 26.78 33.25 0.42
C THR A 860 25.69 32.47 1.16
N ALA A 861 24.82 33.18 1.90
CA ALA A 861 23.69 32.59 2.59
C ALA A 861 22.62 32.06 1.61
N ALA A 862 22.24 32.84 0.59
CA ALA A 862 21.27 32.39 -0.42
C ALA A 862 21.71 31.11 -1.17
N VAL A 863 22.98 31.01 -1.57
CA VAL A 863 23.54 29.82 -2.23
C VAL A 863 23.52 28.58 -1.33
N LYS A 864 23.58 28.76 -0.01
CA LYS A 864 23.43 27.66 0.96
C LYS A 864 21.96 27.34 1.25
N THR A 865 21.05 28.32 1.24
CA THR A 865 19.59 28.11 1.32
C THR A 865 19.11 27.19 0.18
N GLU A 866 19.59 27.42 -1.05
CA GLU A 866 19.31 26.56 -2.20
C GLU A 866 19.80 25.11 -1.97
N LYS A 867 20.96 24.94 -1.33
CA LYS A 867 21.63 23.65 -1.07
C LYS A 867 21.18 22.92 0.20
N ALA A 868 20.36 23.54 1.05
CA ALA A 868 19.80 22.93 2.26
C ALA A 868 19.03 21.63 1.94
N ALA A 869 19.14 20.61 2.79
CA ALA A 869 18.40 19.37 2.62
C ALA A 869 16.91 19.52 2.97
N THR A 870 16.60 20.35 3.97
CA THR A 870 15.25 20.59 4.50
C THR A 870 14.82 22.05 4.42
N SER A 871 13.52 22.32 4.52
CA SER A 871 12.97 23.67 4.66
C SER A 871 13.39 24.33 5.98
N ALA A 872 13.60 23.54 7.04
CA ALA A 872 14.11 24.01 8.33
C ALA A 872 15.55 24.55 8.23
N GLU A 873 16.44 23.81 7.56
CA GLU A 873 17.80 24.29 7.23
C GLU A 873 17.77 25.52 6.31
N ALA A 874 16.92 25.49 5.27
CA ALA A 874 16.74 26.61 4.35
C ALA A 874 16.34 27.88 5.10
N LYS A 875 15.37 27.78 6.02
CA LYS A 875 14.90 28.87 6.89
C LYS A 875 15.99 29.48 7.76
N VAL A 876 16.85 28.63 8.35
CA VAL A 876 17.97 29.08 9.18
C VAL A 876 18.95 29.93 8.36
N GLU A 877 19.26 29.54 7.12
CA GLU A 877 20.21 30.29 6.28
C GLU A 877 19.55 31.48 5.56
N ALA A 878 18.28 31.37 5.15
CA ALA A 878 17.50 32.47 4.58
C ALA A 878 17.39 33.65 5.55
N ASN A 879 17.22 33.36 6.86
CA ASN A 879 17.25 34.38 7.91
C ASN A 879 18.62 35.08 8.02
N LYS A 880 19.75 34.40 7.70
CA LYS A 880 21.08 35.02 7.65
C LYS A 880 21.23 35.92 6.41
N ALA A 881 20.65 35.54 5.28
CA ALA A 881 20.59 36.40 4.10
C ALA A 881 19.83 37.71 4.40
N VAL A 882 18.68 37.61 5.07
CA VAL A 882 17.87 38.75 5.54
C VAL A 882 18.64 39.62 6.55
N ALA A 883 19.37 39.01 7.50
CA ALA A 883 20.19 39.76 8.46
C ALA A 883 21.31 40.57 7.78
N ALA A 884 22.03 39.95 6.82
CA ALA A 884 23.06 40.63 6.05
C ALA A 884 22.48 41.75 5.15
N ALA A 885 21.29 41.57 4.59
CA ALA A 885 20.59 42.63 3.87
C ALA A 885 20.25 43.85 4.75
N LYS A 886 19.84 43.63 6.01
CA LYS A 886 19.64 44.71 7.00
C LYS A 886 20.93 45.47 7.31
N GLU A 887 22.05 44.77 7.51
CA GLU A 887 23.36 45.41 7.72
C GLU A 887 23.82 46.23 6.50
N ALA A 888 23.53 45.77 5.27
CA ALA A 888 23.78 46.53 4.04
C ALA A 888 22.93 47.82 3.96
N ILE A 889 21.67 47.79 4.40
CA ILE A 889 20.81 49.00 4.54
C ILE A 889 21.44 49.98 5.54
N ILE A 890 21.88 49.51 6.72
CA ILE A 890 22.50 50.35 7.75
C ILE A 890 23.79 51.00 7.23
N ALA A 891 24.65 50.23 6.56
CA ALA A 891 25.89 50.74 5.96
C ALA A 891 25.63 51.81 4.87
N LYS A 892 24.61 51.61 4.01
CA LYS A 892 24.15 52.63 3.05
C LYS A 892 23.69 53.92 3.75
N ILE A 893 22.91 53.82 4.83
CA ILE A 893 22.42 54.98 5.59
C ILE A 893 23.60 55.77 6.19
N LYS A 894 24.62 55.09 6.73
CA LYS A 894 25.84 55.74 7.22
C LYS A 894 26.63 56.41 6.09
N ALA A 895 26.80 55.76 4.93
CA ALA A 895 27.41 56.38 3.75
C ALA A 895 26.65 57.64 3.28
N ALA A 896 25.31 57.63 3.36
CA ALA A 896 24.46 58.79 3.05
C ALA A 896 24.65 59.94 4.04
N HIS A 897 24.82 59.65 5.33
CA HIS A 897 25.08 60.66 6.35
C HIS A 897 26.44 61.35 6.16
N GLU A 898 27.51 60.57 5.94
CA GLU A 898 28.84 61.10 5.63
C GLU A 898 28.86 61.93 4.34
N PHE A 899 28.12 61.52 3.29
CA PHE A 899 27.92 62.32 2.08
C PHE A 899 27.20 63.66 2.33
N LEU A 900 26.36 63.76 3.36
CA LEU A 900 25.77 65.05 3.75
C LEU A 900 26.76 65.89 4.57
N LYS A 901 27.63 65.29 5.40
CA LYS A 901 28.73 65.99 6.08
C LYS A 901 29.68 66.67 5.07
N THR A 902 29.92 66.11 3.88
CA THR A 902 30.74 66.79 2.84
C THR A 902 30.12 68.07 2.27
N LYS A 903 28.90 68.45 2.66
CA LYS A 903 28.19 69.67 2.21
C LYS A 903 28.18 70.80 3.26
N ASN A 904 28.93 70.66 4.35
CA ASN A 904 28.97 71.59 5.49
C ASN A 904 27.56 71.89 6.06
N GLN A 905 26.73 70.86 6.21
CA GLN A 905 25.50 70.93 6.98
C GLN A 905 25.75 70.33 8.36
N ASP A 906 25.39 71.06 9.43
CA ASP A 906 25.37 70.48 10.77
C ASP A 906 24.14 69.57 10.90
N ILE A 907 24.39 68.28 11.08
CA ILE A 907 23.37 67.23 11.18
C ILE A 907 23.75 66.24 12.27
N LEU A 908 22.78 65.93 13.13
CA LEU A 908 22.86 64.92 14.17
C LEU A 908 23.19 63.54 13.58
N GLU A 909 23.94 62.72 14.32
CA GLU A 909 24.29 61.36 13.89
C GLU A 909 23.07 60.43 13.87
N PRO A 910 23.01 59.45 12.94
CA PRO A 910 21.93 58.49 12.88
C PRO A 910 22.04 57.53 14.07
N VAL A 911 21.14 57.67 15.04
CA VAL A 911 21.08 56.81 16.24
C VAL A 911 20.77 55.37 15.83
N GLU A 912 21.57 54.42 16.32
CA GLU A 912 21.44 52.99 16.02
C GLU A 912 20.27 52.32 16.77
N MET A 913 19.03 52.69 16.45
CA MET A 913 17.83 52.13 17.11
C MET A 913 17.44 50.71 16.64
N PHE A 914 18.41 49.91 16.17
CA PHE A 914 18.18 48.54 15.66
C PHE A 914 19.04 47.46 16.34
N SER A 915 19.75 47.79 17.44
CA SER A 915 20.39 46.81 18.32
C SER A 915 19.45 46.39 19.47
N GLY A 916 18.25 45.92 19.13
CA GLY A 916 17.23 45.42 20.06
C GLY A 916 16.68 44.08 19.58
N GLY A 917 16.41 43.16 20.52
CA GLY A 917 15.89 41.83 20.20
C GLY A 917 14.44 41.87 19.70
N THR A 918 14.15 41.02 18.71
CA THR A 918 12.82 40.46 18.39
C THR A 918 11.59 41.35 18.62
N GLU A 919 11.25 42.20 17.65
CA GLU A 919 9.83 42.50 17.41
C GLU A 919 9.52 42.88 15.96
N ASN A 920 8.21 42.90 15.64
CA ASN A 920 7.68 42.81 14.29
C ASN A 920 7.21 44.17 13.76
N VAL A 921 7.81 44.67 12.67
CA VAL A 921 7.41 45.94 12.04
C VAL A 921 7.30 45.80 10.52
N THR A 922 6.12 45.37 10.06
CA THR A 922 5.65 45.59 8.69
C THR A 922 4.30 46.31 8.77
N ASP A 923 4.32 47.63 8.68
CA ASP A 923 3.13 48.43 8.96
C ASP A 923 2.79 49.36 7.80
N ARG A 924 1.94 48.87 6.88
CA ARG A 924 1.06 49.68 6.04
C ARG A 924 -0.05 48.84 5.37
N GLU A 925 -1.13 48.57 6.11
CA GLU A 925 -2.51 48.95 5.69
C GLU A 925 -3.54 48.57 6.77
N GLU A 926 -3.67 49.50 7.74
CA GLU A 926 -4.91 49.93 8.40
C GLU A 926 -6.15 49.02 8.35
N GLN A 927 -6.50 48.41 9.49
CA GLN A 927 -7.89 48.46 9.95
C GLN A 927 -8.05 48.37 11.48
N VAL A 928 -9.00 49.17 11.95
CA VAL A 928 -9.42 49.48 13.32
C VAL A 928 -9.42 48.31 14.31
N LYS A 929 -8.89 48.54 15.51
CA LYS A 929 -9.43 48.01 16.76
C LYS A 929 -10.09 49.15 17.53
N GLU A 930 -11.32 48.94 17.99
CA GLU A 930 -11.97 49.80 18.98
C GLU A 930 -11.66 49.29 20.39
N GLU A 931 -11.86 50.13 21.40
CA GLU A 931 -11.21 50.04 22.72
C GLU A 931 -11.92 49.12 23.75
N VAL A 932 -11.30 49.10 24.95
CA VAL A 932 -11.86 48.90 26.32
C VAL A 932 -11.57 47.51 26.94
N GLU A 933 -10.93 47.37 28.13
CA GLU A 933 -10.46 48.34 29.15
C GLU A 933 -9.14 47.87 29.84
N GLU A 934 -8.60 48.71 30.74
CA GLU A 934 -7.30 48.61 31.44
C GLU A 934 -7.50 48.51 32.98
N GLN A 935 -6.57 47.88 33.74
CA GLN A 935 -6.03 48.39 35.05
C GLN A 935 -5.17 47.39 35.88
N GLY A 936 -4.18 47.94 36.62
CA GLY A 936 -3.42 47.30 37.73
C GLY A 936 -2.01 46.77 37.34
N ASP A 937 -0.90 47.50 37.42
CA ASP A 937 -0.29 48.33 38.51
C ASP A 937 0.22 47.49 39.71
N GLY A 938 1.50 47.51 40.14
CA GLY A 938 2.70 48.20 39.63
C GLY A 938 3.96 48.02 40.53
N ASN A 939 5.09 48.66 40.14
CA ASN A 939 6.42 48.81 40.82
C ASN A 939 7.52 47.74 40.66
N ASN A 940 8.62 48.13 39.98
CA ASN A 940 9.99 48.42 40.49
C ASN A 940 10.51 47.73 41.78
N GLU A 941 11.83 47.51 42.00
CA GLU A 941 13.02 48.30 41.56
C GLU A 941 14.37 47.51 41.69
N GLN A 942 15.39 47.84 40.88
CA GLN A 942 16.84 48.09 41.21
C GLN A 942 17.71 47.15 42.12
N THR A 943 19.07 47.06 42.05
CA THR A 943 20.15 47.51 41.10
C THR A 943 21.44 46.67 41.29
N GLU A 944 22.36 46.70 40.30
CA GLU A 944 23.86 46.73 40.33
C GLU A 944 24.76 45.83 41.22
N GLU A 945 25.89 45.43 40.61
CA GLU A 945 27.30 45.34 41.09
C GLU A 945 27.68 44.75 42.48
N ALA A 946 28.87 44.16 42.72
CA ALA A 946 29.97 43.58 41.90
C ALA A 946 30.94 42.82 42.86
N GLU A 947 32.11 42.35 42.38
CA GLU A 947 33.25 41.80 43.18
C GLU A 947 32.96 40.46 43.90
N GLU A 948 33.91 39.57 44.28
CA GLU A 948 35.36 39.40 44.02
C GLU A 948 35.77 37.92 44.29
N MET A 949 36.91 37.45 43.73
CA MET A 949 37.77 36.34 44.21
C MET A 949 37.18 34.89 44.36
N GLU A 950 37.96 33.80 44.56
CA GLU A 950 39.24 33.30 43.98
C GLU A 950 39.39 31.78 44.35
N GLU A 951 40.40 31.11 43.76
CA GLU A 951 41.09 29.87 44.19
C GLU A 951 40.34 28.56 44.57
N SER A 952 40.71 27.49 43.84
CA SER A 952 41.03 26.12 44.35
C SER A 952 39.90 25.19 44.86
N GLU A 953 40.06 23.86 44.97
CA GLU A 953 40.89 22.85 44.27
C GLU A 953 40.31 21.44 44.53
N SER A 954 40.33 20.53 43.53
CA SER A 954 40.28 19.05 43.70
C SER A 954 39.00 18.43 44.34
N ALA A 955 38.69 17.13 44.29
CA ALA A 955 39.00 16.05 43.33
C ALA A 955 37.95 14.91 43.47
N LEU A 956 37.87 14.02 42.49
CA LEU A 956 37.07 12.78 42.52
C LEU A 956 37.73 11.69 43.41
N PRO A 957 36.99 10.63 43.77
CA PRO A 957 37.28 9.33 43.13
C PRO A 957 36.04 8.44 42.80
N ASN A 958 36.29 7.31 42.13
CA ASN A 958 35.29 6.40 41.51
C ASN A 958 34.97 5.14 42.34
N GLY A 959 33.89 4.43 41.96
CA GLY A 959 33.61 3.01 42.28
C GLY A 959 32.29 2.75 43.04
N PHE A 960 31.71 1.54 43.10
CA PHE A 960 32.00 0.24 42.43
C PHE A 960 30.91 -0.79 42.84
N ASP A 961 30.34 -1.56 41.89
CA ASP A 961 29.44 -2.76 42.04
C ASP A 961 28.25 -2.64 43.05
N GLY A 962 27.31 -3.59 43.26
CA GLY A 962 26.92 -4.88 42.64
C GLY A 962 26.21 -5.81 43.67
N LEU A 963 25.27 -6.67 43.22
CA LEU A 963 24.44 -7.64 44.02
C LEU A 963 23.37 -6.98 44.93
N GLU A 964 22.10 -7.43 44.95
CA GLU A 964 21.45 -8.68 45.47
C GLU A 964 21.36 -8.76 47.01
N ASP A 965 20.12 -8.74 47.56
CA ASP A 965 19.51 -9.86 48.33
C ASP A 965 18.06 -9.55 48.81
N ASP A 966 17.26 -10.59 49.07
CA ASP A 966 15.86 -10.54 49.53
C ASP A 966 15.69 -10.75 51.05
N VAL A 967 14.74 -10.03 51.70
CA VAL A 967 13.86 -10.46 52.83
C VAL A 967 12.86 -9.29 53.13
N ASP A 968 11.52 -9.40 53.24
CA ASP A 968 10.52 -10.47 53.48
C ASP A 968 9.98 -10.57 54.94
N LEU A 969 8.66 -10.81 55.05
CA LEU A 969 7.78 -11.07 56.22
C LEU A 969 7.46 -9.97 57.27
N ASP A 970 6.20 -9.50 57.20
CA ASP A 970 5.12 -9.46 58.23
C ASP A 970 5.32 -8.92 59.68
N VAL A 971 4.26 -8.26 60.21
CA VAL A 971 3.53 -8.63 61.47
C VAL A 971 2.32 -7.70 61.78
N ASP A 972 1.14 -8.33 61.83
CA ASP A 972 -0.06 -8.21 62.70
C ASP A 972 -0.74 -6.85 63.07
N ASP A 973 -2.00 -6.71 62.60
CA ASP A 973 -3.29 -6.62 63.35
C ASP A 973 -3.73 -5.45 64.30
N ASP A 974 -5.06 -5.19 64.24
CA ASP A 974 -6.04 -4.93 65.32
C ASP A 974 -6.10 -3.63 66.16
N VAL A 975 -7.26 -3.13 66.68
CA VAL A 975 -8.64 -2.85 66.17
C VAL A 975 -9.24 -1.66 67.02
N GLU A 976 -10.58 -1.46 67.02
CA GLU A 976 -11.44 -0.70 67.97
C GLU A 976 -11.35 0.85 67.94
N GLU A 977 -12.42 1.58 67.54
CA GLU A 977 -13.58 2.08 68.33
C GLU A 977 -13.37 3.51 68.90
N GLU A 978 -14.35 4.36 69.17
CA GLU A 978 -15.72 4.65 68.64
C GLU A 978 -16.22 5.94 69.38
N GLU A 979 -17.51 6.27 69.23
CA GLU A 979 -18.38 7.04 70.12
C GLU A 979 -18.22 8.59 70.29
N ASN A 980 -19.36 9.23 69.97
CA ASN A 980 -20.06 10.33 70.66
C ASN A 980 -19.42 11.74 70.77
N VAL A 981 -20.05 12.84 70.29
CA VAL A 981 -21.46 13.29 70.26
C VAL A 981 -22.00 13.80 71.61
N ALA A 982 -22.33 15.10 71.65
CA ALA A 982 -23.33 15.68 72.55
C ALA A 982 -23.99 16.90 71.88
N THR A 983 -25.30 17.10 72.08
CA THR A 983 -26.12 18.03 71.28
C THR A 983 -26.88 19.07 72.11
N ASN A 984 -27.27 20.20 71.49
CA ASN A 984 -28.55 20.93 71.67
C ASN A 984 -28.56 22.25 70.84
N HIS A 985 -29.67 22.97 70.55
CA HIS A 985 -31.06 22.94 71.07
C HIS A 985 -32.05 23.47 69.97
N GLN A 986 -33.29 22.92 69.88
CA GLN A 986 -34.59 23.49 69.42
C GLN A 986 -34.63 24.69 68.41
N LYS A 987 -35.50 24.80 67.38
CA LYS A 987 -36.77 24.18 66.89
C LYS A 987 -36.86 24.44 65.35
N GLY A 988 -37.74 23.86 64.53
CA GLY A 988 -38.84 22.90 64.72
C GLY A 988 -40.25 23.50 64.42
N GLY A 989 -41.04 23.05 63.43
CA GLY A 989 -40.82 21.94 62.49
C GLY A 989 -42.12 21.35 61.89
N LYS A 990 -42.08 20.04 61.56
CA LYS A 990 -43.14 19.15 60.99
C LYS A 990 -43.43 19.35 59.48
N TYR A 991 -43.76 18.33 58.69
CA TYR A 991 -44.09 16.88 58.87
C TYR A 991 -43.39 16.06 57.76
N GLU A 992 -43.27 14.73 57.74
CA GLU A 992 -43.04 13.62 58.71
C GLU A 992 -42.92 12.30 57.88
N LYS A 993 -42.17 11.29 58.38
CA LYS A 993 -41.80 9.98 57.74
C LYS A 993 -40.72 10.04 56.64
N GLY A 994 -39.72 9.15 56.60
CA GLY A 994 -39.21 8.23 57.65
C GLY A 994 -39.63 6.74 57.55
N LYS A 995 -38.62 5.87 57.75
CA LYS A 995 -38.58 4.38 57.74
C LYS A 995 -38.56 3.66 56.38
N THR A 996 -37.41 3.04 56.12
CA THR A 996 -37.30 1.57 56.08
C THR A 996 -36.14 1.12 56.99
N ASN A 997 -36.34 0.00 57.67
CA ASN A 997 -35.28 -1.00 57.90
C ASN A 997 -35.52 -2.09 56.83
N ASP A 998 -34.46 -2.78 56.43
CA ASP A 998 -34.45 -4.17 55.96
C ASP A 998 -35.67 -4.62 55.12
N THR A 999 -35.59 -4.40 53.82
CA THR A 999 -36.05 -5.42 52.85
C THR A 999 -35.06 -5.46 51.70
N VAL A 1000 -34.97 -6.62 51.04
CA VAL A 1000 -33.97 -6.91 50.01
C VAL A 1000 -34.32 -6.17 48.70
N ASP A 1001 -33.26 -5.91 47.92
CA ASP A 1001 -33.19 -5.96 46.43
C ASP A 1001 -32.86 -4.66 45.67
N ASP A 1002 -32.22 -4.87 44.50
CA ASP A 1002 -31.78 -3.99 43.41
C ASP A 1002 -31.87 -2.44 43.55
N THR A 1003 -30.70 -1.77 43.47
CA THR A 1003 -30.56 -0.50 42.70
C THR A 1003 -29.08 -0.25 42.28
N ASN A 1004 -28.69 -0.62 41.06
CA ASN A 1004 -27.44 -0.16 40.43
C ASN A 1004 -27.68 0.43 39.01
N ALA A 1005 -28.78 1.20 38.86
CA ALA A 1005 -29.23 1.74 37.57
C ALA A 1005 -29.29 3.28 37.53
N ASP A 1006 -29.53 3.96 38.66
CA ASP A 1006 -29.83 5.41 38.72
C ASP A 1006 -28.59 6.32 38.92
N LYS A 1007 -27.38 5.83 38.66
CA LYS A 1007 -26.14 6.63 38.72
C LYS A 1007 -25.48 6.93 37.37
N GLN A 1008 -26.15 6.62 36.26
CA GLN A 1008 -25.61 6.81 34.90
C GLN A 1008 -26.45 7.72 33.99
N PHE A 1009 -27.52 8.34 34.51
CA PHE A 1009 -28.37 9.29 33.79
C PHE A 1009 -28.41 10.70 34.42
N GLY A 1010 -27.39 11.05 35.21
CA GLY A 1010 -27.23 12.42 35.75
C GLY A 1010 -26.67 13.41 34.73
N ASP A 1011 -25.73 12.94 33.89
CA ASP A 1011 -24.80 13.84 33.18
C ASP A 1011 -25.31 14.30 31.80
N GLU A 1012 -26.36 13.69 31.26
CA GLU A 1012 -26.91 14.06 29.94
C GLU A 1012 -27.74 15.36 29.93
N PHE A 1013 -28.21 15.85 31.10
CA PHE A 1013 -29.13 16.98 31.14
C PHE A 1013 -28.46 18.37 31.06
N ASP A 1014 -27.16 18.49 31.39
CA ASP A 1014 -26.44 19.76 31.29
C ASP A 1014 -26.01 20.10 29.86
N ALA A 1015 -25.83 19.08 28.99
CA ALA A 1015 -25.49 19.28 27.58
C ALA A 1015 -26.48 20.19 26.83
N TYR A 1016 -27.77 20.14 27.19
CA TYR A 1016 -28.79 20.99 26.56
C TYR A 1016 -28.65 22.47 26.94
N ASN A 1017 -28.21 22.77 28.17
CA ASN A 1017 -27.93 24.13 28.62
C ASN A 1017 -26.66 24.69 27.93
N ASP A 1018 -25.65 23.86 27.71
CA ASP A 1018 -24.41 24.30 27.06
C ASP A 1018 -24.55 24.45 25.54
N ILE A 1019 -25.29 23.57 24.86
CA ILE A 1019 -25.70 23.78 23.45
C ILE A 1019 -26.46 25.11 23.32
N LYS A 1020 -27.35 25.43 24.27
CA LYS A 1020 -28.06 26.71 24.28
C LYS A 1020 -27.09 27.89 24.47
N LYS A 1021 -26.16 27.86 25.42
CA LYS A 1021 -25.16 28.93 25.62
C LYS A 1021 -24.28 29.13 24.38
N VAL A 1022 -23.82 28.05 23.76
CA VAL A 1022 -23.00 28.09 22.54
C VAL A 1022 -23.80 28.67 21.37
N THR A 1023 -25.08 28.33 21.24
CA THR A 1023 -25.96 28.90 20.21
C THR A 1023 -26.25 30.38 20.45
N GLU A 1024 -26.57 30.79 21.67
CA GLU A 1024 -26.77 32.21 22.03
C GLU A 1024 -25.48 33.03 21.84
N ALA A 1025 -24.31 32.46 22.12
CA ALA A 1025 -23.02 33.08 21.82
C ALA A 1025 -22.79 33.23 20.30
N LEU A 1026 -23.00 32.16 19.52
CA LEU A 1026 -22.82 32.17 18.07
C LEU A 1026 -23.76 33.18 17.37
N VAL A 1027 -25.04 33.21 17.77
CA VAL A 1027 -26.01 34.20 17.28
C VAL A 1027 -25.55 35.61 17.63
N LYS A 1028 -25.11 35.87 18.86
CA LYS A 1028 -24.61 37.18 19.28
C LYS A 1028 -23.38 37.61 18.47
N THR A 1029 -22.44 36.70 18.20
CA THR A 1029 -21.27 36.96 17.35
C THR A 1029 -21.67 37.25 15.90
N MET A 1030 -22.61 36.50 15.32
CA MET A 1030 -23.12 36.77 13.97
C MET A 1030 -23.87 38.10 13.88
N THR A 1031 -24.66 38.47 14.89
CA THR A 1031 -25.33 39.78 14.96
C THR A 1031 -24.33 40.94 15.07
N SER A 1032 -23.17 40.76 15.71
CA SER A 1032 -22.11 41.78 15.75
C SER A 1032 -21.26 41.89 14.48
N LEU A 1033 -21.39 40.96 13.52
CA LEU A 1033 -20.59 40.94 12.29
C LEU A 1033 -21.30 41.54 11.06
N VAL A 1034 -22.55 41.99 11.19
CA VAL A 1034 -23.35 42.55 10.09
C VAL A 1034 -23.85 43.95 10.44
N SER A 1035 -23.01 44.95 10.14
CA SER A 1035 -23.36 46.37 10.25
C SER A 1035 -23.68 46.98 8.87
N GLU A 1036 -24.53 48.02 8.90
CA GLU A 1036 -24.79 49.02 7.84
C GLU A 1036 -25.71 48.69 6.63
N ASP A 1037 -26.04 47.44 6.28
CA ASP A 1037 -27.07 47.17 5.23
C ASP A 1037 -28.42 46.70 5.80
N PRO A 1038 -29.47 47.55 5.83
CA PRO A 1038 -30.78 47.19 6.36
C PRO A 1038 -31.58 46.23 5.46
N SER A 1039 -31.18 45.99 4.21
CA SER A 1039 -31.83 45.00 3.33
C SER A 1039 -31.43 43.55 3.65
N VAL A 1040 -30.25 43.38 4.25
CA VAL A 1040 -29.72 42.06 4.66
C VAL A 1040 -30.34 41.60 5.98
N GLY A 1041 -30.63 42.53 6.90
CA GLY A 1041 -31.15 42.23 8.23
C GLY A 1041 -32.49 41.47 8.24
N ASP A 1042 -33.44 41.84 7.37
CA ASP A 1042 -34.75 41.16 7.30
C ASP A 1042 -34.61 39.71 6.83
N THR A 1043 -33.75 39.44 5.84
CA THR A 1043 -33.51 38.08 5.31
C THR A 1043 -32.82 37.18 6.34
N ILE A 1044 -31.88 37.74 7.13
CA ILE A 1044 -31.22 36.99 8.22
C ILE A 1044 -32.21 36.72 9.36
N ASN A 1045 -33.11 37.65 9.71
CA ASN A 1045 -34.14 37.42 10.71
C ASN A 1045 -35.15 36.34 10.28
N GLU A 1046 -35.54 36.30 9.01
CA GLU A 1046 -36.41 35.24 8.46
C GLU A 1046 -35.71 33.86 8.53
N PHE A 1047 -34.44 33.78 8.11
CA PHE A 1047 -33.63 32.57 8.20
C PHE A 1047 -33.40 32.07 9.65
N LEU A 1048 -33.12 32.98 10.59
CA LEU A 1048 -32.97 32.65 12.01
C LEU A 1048 -34.30 32.21 12.64
N SER A 1049 -35.43 32.80 12.22
CA SER A 1049 -36.77 32.36 12.63
C SER A 1049 -37.07 30.94 12.16
N ASP A 1050 -36.78 30.62 10.89
CA ASP A 1050 -36.97 29.27 10.34
C ASP A 1050 -36.06 28.24 11.01
N MET A 1051 -34.78 28.56 11.28
CA MET A 1051 -33.89 27.70 12.06
C MET A 1051 -34.44 27.43 13.47
N ASN A 1052 -34.88 28.46 14.19
CA ASN A 1052 -35.43 28.32 15.53
C ASN A 1052 -36.73 27.49 15.51
N HIS A 1053 -37.55 27.65 14.47
CA HIS A 1053 -38.77 26.85 14.28
C HIS A 1053 -38.48 25.38 13.93
N LEU A 1054 -37.34 25.09 13.28
CA LEU A 1054 -36.85 23.74 13.03
C LEU A 1054 -36.38 23.06 14.33
N PHE A 1055 -35.54 23.73 15.13
CA PHE A 1055 -35.03 23.19 16.39
C PHE A 1055 -36.12 23.01 17.46
N LEU A 1056 -37.19 23.81 17.44
CA LEU A 1056 -38.36 23.65 18.30
C LEU A 1056 -39.39 22.62 17.77
N SER A 1057 -39.03 21.81 16.77
CA SER A 1057 -39.91 20.79 16.15
C SER A 1057 -39.41 19.34 16.27
N TRP A 1058 -38.37 19.11 17.09
CA TRP A 1058 -37.87 17.80 17.50
C TRP A 1058 -38.26 17.49 18.96
#